data_AF-A0A511T510-F1
#
_entry.id   AF-A0A511T510-F1
#
_cell.length_a   1.000
_cell.length_b   1.000
_cell.length_c   1.000
_cell.angle_alpha   90.00
_cell.angle_beta   90.00
_cell.angle_gamma   90.00
#
_symmetry.space_group_name_H-M   'P 1'
#
loop_
_entity.id
_entity.type
_entity.pdbx_description
1 polymer ?
#
loop_
_entity_poly.entity_id
_entity_poly.type
_entity_poly.pdbx_seq_one_letter_code
_entity_poly.pdbx_strand_id
1 'polypeptide(L)'
;MYKDIKSERPSGDSAQMSKVLPLWTPAAGRAQWDAGSADAQGARIYGQQERVLSTLLRAEQKRLDRALSVLELGCGFGRHAAYVTRLSHVHYHGYDASESMTEPLRREAPHLAKERIFFGEDPLAAVGERRFDVVFTVATLLHTPGDRIASLLERLGRLLLPDGVLVLVENPLVPTSVWDASQHPGGWLHAFADLLPQGWDLHHGPGLVDGQDVYVLKRHADEGRRYFQLTGPESPRDESRPVTLEALRERAMPQFLAWAERASKSLSGSAATSAEAKVEELTERLAAETERFARRQRLQALSDDLARLRASRVAFPDAPTAYTPPAGIPGFLHNAPLDTRWAAVMPQFGKLMHVFHQEWHGIRAAAGYMPGQKLAIACERTLDERELRAALELVQRSGCDTVIVHSYSPNARDFMVLLRRTMGSSVRILSLWHGSSAQFHYSLELDYFAQLVDLKRRGVIDEVATVKPGMHLLSSDVFPKTVINLPPRVSDAERTSPTRRMTRAALIPTPNDWRKNFFTNLFACQASTRIDDVYVTASYKLPEALKARRRIHHVARPSRTELFELVRRCDIVLNASLSECQPMTALEALALGIPCVHGTLSLGALDAHPYQRLSQIAGVDSVEAVTAAIEQVVSLRERAPEELAQMMADYERALTAEAVAVLEEFVQS
;
A
#
# COMPACT_ATOMS: atom_id res chain seq x y z
N MET A 1 -11.27 -36.64 -35.98
CA MET A 1 -9.84 -36.32 -36.09
C MET A 1 -9.40 -35.76 -34.73
N TYR A 2 -8.85 -36.66 -33.89
CA TYR A 2 -8.01 -36.48 -32.68
C TYR A 2 -8.26 -35.28 -31.74
N LYS A 3 -8.81 -35.53 -30.53
CA LYS A 3 -8.10 -35.58 -29.21
C LYS A 3 -7.86 -34.17 -28.60
N ASP A 4 -8.07 -33.84 -27.33
CA ASP A 4 -8.23 -34.59 -26.09
C ASP A 4 -8.97 -33.73 -25.05
N ILE A 5 -9.71 -34.41 -24.18
CA ILE A 5 -10.32 -33.94 -22.94
C ILE A 5 -9.18 -33.69 -21.94
N LYS A 6 -8.97 -32.44 -21.51
CA LYS A 6 -8.03 -32.12 -20.42
C LYS A 6 -8.72 -32.36 -19.07
N SER A 7 -8.33 -33.45 -18.43
CA SER A 7 -8.62 -33.72 -17.02
C SER A 7 -7.78 -32.81 -16.13
N GLU A 8 -8.45 -32.05 -15.26
CA GLU A 8 -7.88 -31.33 -14.14
C GLU A 8 -7.13 -32.30 -13.20
N ARG A 9 -5.92 -31.91 -12.79
CA ARG A 9 -5.21 -32.46 -11.62
C ARG A 9 -4.97 -31.33 -10.64
N PRO A 10 -5.13 -31.56 -9.32
CA PRO A 10 -4.93 -30.53 -8.30
C PRO A 10 -3.44 -30.23 -8.16
N SER A 11 -2.99 -29.04 -8.57
CA SER A 11 -1.65 -28.55 -8.31
C SER A 11 -1.61 -27.95 -6.90
N GLY A 12 -1.33 -28.79 -5.91
CA GLY A 12 -0.91 -28.35 -4.58
C GLY A 12 0.47 -27.68 -4.69
N ASP A 13 0.51 -26.40 -4.39
CA ASP A 13 1.65 -25.51 -4.55
C ASP A 13 2.79 -25.86 -3.56
N SER A 14 3.69 -26.76 -3.97
CA SER A 14 4.98 -27.02 -3.31
C SER A 14 5.98 -25.85 -3.42
N ALA A 15 5.51 -24.68 -3.88
CA ALA A 15 6.25 -23.44 -4.06
C ALA A 15 6.12 -22.46 -2.87
N GLN A 16 5.24 -22.72 -1.89
CA GLN A 16 4.99 -21.79 -0.78
C GLN A 16 5.82 -22.02 0.49
N MET A 17 6.63 -23.08 0.59
CA MET A 17 7.51 -23.32 1.76
C MET A 17 8.91 -22.66 1.65
N SER A 18 9.22 -21.95 0.56
CA SER A 18 10.56 -21.34 0.36
C SER A 18 10.67 -19.86 0.75
N LYS A 19 9.63 -19.24 1.30
CA LYS A 19 9.69 -17.84 1.73
C LYS A 19 9.29 -17.70 3.20
N VAL A 20 10.22 -17.16 3.97
CA VAL A 20 10.19 -16.86 5.42
C VAL A 20 10.63 -18.02 6.33
N LEU A 21 11.87 -18.47 6.16
CA LEU A 21 12.76 -18.79 7.29
C LEU A 21 13.76 -17.63 7.39
N PRO A 22 14.19 -17.19 8.60
CA PRO A 22 15.08 -16.04 8.73
C PRO A 22 16.32 -16.32 7.89
N LEU A 23 16.54 -15.49 6.87
CA LEU A 23 17.67 -15.61 5.95
C LEU A 23 18.95 -15.75 6.76
N TRP A 24 19.56 -16.93 6.67
CA TRP A 24 20.93 -17.17 7.08
C TRP A 24 21.79 -16.22 6.25
N THR A 25 22.20 -15.10 6.84
CA THR A 25 22.98 -14.10 6.12
C THR A 25 24.44 -14.56 5.99
N PRO A 26 25.18 -14.14 4.96
CA PRO A 26 26.60 -14.47 4.83
C PRO A 26 27.42 -14.09 6.08
N ALA A 27 27.04 -12.99 6.75
CA ALA A 27 27.64 -12.55 8.01
C ALA A 27 27.33 -13.49 9.18
N ALA A 28 26.08 -13.98 9.29
CA ALA A 28 25.69 -14.93 10.34
C ALA A 28 26.35 -16.31 10.14
N GLY A 29 26.42 -16.81 8.91
CA GLY A 29 27.07 -18.07 8.60
C GLY A 29 28.58 -18.05 8.86
N ARG A 30 29.25 -16.95 8.48
CA ARG A 30 30.68 -16.76 8.78
C ARG A 30 30.93 -16.59 10.28
N ALA A 31 30.07 -15.85 10.99
CA ALA A 31 30.18 -15.70 12.45
C ALA A 31 29.95 -17.03 13.19
N GLN A 32 29.01 -17.87 12.73
CA GLN A 32 28.78 -19.21 13.28
C GLN A 32 29.96 -20.15 13.01
N TRP A 33 30.63 -20.01 11.86
CA TRP A 33 31.88 -20.72 11.59
C TRP A 33 33.04 -20.22 12.45
N ASP A 34 33.22 -18.90 12.57
CA ASP A 34 34.25 -18.30 13.42
C ASP A 34 34.03 -18.75 14.89
N ALA A 35 32.78 -18.78 15.36
CA ALA A 35 32.40 -19.27 16.68
C ALA A 35 32.61 -20.79 16.84
N GLY A 36 32.20 -21.61 15.86
CA GLY A 36 32.39 -23.05 15.90
C GLY A 36 33.86 -23.47 15.77
N SER A 37 34.68 -22.67 15.09
CA SER A 37 36.13 -22.88 15.00
C SER A 37 36.86 -22.43 16.27
N ALA A 38 36.27 -21.49 17.02
CA ALA A 38 36.75 -21.09 18.34
C ALA A 38 36.34 -22.08 19.44
N ASP A 39 35.22 -22.80 19.26
CA ASP A 39 34.78 -23.88 20.13
C ASP A 39 35.61 -25.16 19.92
N ALA A 40 36.07 -25.77 21.02
CA ALA A 40 36.94 -26.95 20.98
C ALA A 40 36.25 -28.17 20.34
N GLN A 41 34.92 -28.30 20.50
CA GLN A 41 34.15 -29.37 19.89
C GLN A 41 33.95 -29.12 18.38
N GLY A 42 33.56 -27.92 17.99
CA GLY A 42 33.41 -27.56 16.57
C GLY A 42 34.73 -27.66 15.78
N ALA A 43 35.85 -27.16 16.32
CA ALA A 43 37.18 -27.29 15.72
C ALA A 43 37.57 -28.77 15.50
N ARG A 44 37.23 -29.64 16.46
CA ARG A 44 37.47 -31.08 16.36
C ARG A 44 36.65 -31.74 15.25
N ILE A 45 35.35 -31.43 15.17
CA ILE A 45 34.45 -31.93 14.11
C ILE A 45 34.94 -31.47 12.74
N TYR A 46 35.26 -30.18 12.58
CA TYR A 46 35.78 -29.66 11.33
C TYR A 46 37.09 -30.32 10.92
N GLY A 47 38.00 -30.56 11.87
CA GLY A 47 39.23 -31.30 11.62
C GLY A 47 39.00 -32.77 11.25
N GLN A 48 37.98 -33.43 11.82
CA GLN A 48 37.59 -34.80 11.43
C GLN A 48 37.08 -34.83 9.98
N GLN A 49 36.19 -33.91 9.60
CA GLN A 49 35.68 -33.81 8.23
C GLN A 49 36.83 -33.58 7.23
N GLU A 50 37.77 -32.68 7.53
CA GLU A 50 38.95 -32.46 6.70
C GLU A 50 39.81 -33.72 6.53
N ARG A 51 40.09 -34.44 7.62
CA ARG A 51 40.85 -35.69 7.58
C ARG A 51 40.15 -36.76 6.74
N VAL A 52 38.85 -36.97 6.97
CA VAL A 52 38.04 -37.96 6.22
C VAL A 52 38.04 -37.64 4.73
N LEU A 53 37.66 -36.40 4.35
CA LEU A 53 37.56 -36.00 2.95
C LEU A 53 38.93 -36.03 2.26
N SER A 54 39.99 -35.52 2.91
CA SER A 54 41.34 -35.56 2.33
C SER A 54 41.86 -36.98 2.13
N THR A 55 41.53 -37.90 3.04
CA THR A 55 41.96 -39.31 2.94
C THR A 55 41.22 -40.02 1.81
N LEU A 56 39.90 -39.80 1.70
CA LEU A 56 39.08 -40.35 0.63
C LEU A 56 39.51 -39.84 -0.75
N LEU A 57 39.74 -38.53 -0.88
CA LEU A 57 40.22 -37.93 -2.13
C LEU A 57 41.59 -38.50 -2.53
N ARG A 58 42.51 -38.71 -1.58
CA ARG A 58 43.80 -39.36 -1.86
C ARG A 58 43.65 -40.82 -2.27
N ALA A 59 42.72 -41.56 -1.67
CA ALA A 59 42.45 -42.95 -2.04
C ALA A 59 41.90 -43.04 -3.47
N GLU A 60 40.94 -42.19 -3.84
CA GLU A 60 40.39 -42.12 -5.20
C GLU A 60 41.44 -41.67 -6.22
N GLN A 61 42.30 -40.71 -5.85
CA GLN A 61 43.39 -40.25 -6.70
C GLN A 61 44.39 -41.38 -6.97
N LYS A 62 44.81 -42.11 -5.94
CA LYS A 62 45.71 -43.26 -6.07
C LYS A 62 45.11 -44.37 -6.94
N ARG A 63 43.80 -44.59 -6.82
CA ARG A 63 43.08 -45.61 -7.60
C ARG A 63 42.99 -45.26 -9.08
N LEU A 64 42.71 -43.99 -9.39
CA LEU A 64 42.54 -43.52 -10.77
C LEU A 64 43.86 -43.18 -11.46
N ASP A 65 44.95 -43.04 -10.70
CA ASP A 65 46.29 -42.66 -11.16
C ASP A 65 46.29 -41.40 -12.05
N ARG A 66 45.49 -40.40 -11.66
CA ARG A 66 45.38 -39.10 -12.35
C ARG A 66 44.86 -38.00 -11.43
N ALA A 67 44.88 -36.77 -11.93
CA ALA A 67 44.25 -35.65 -11.26
C ALA A 67 42.74 -35.84 -11.13
N LEU A 68 42.17 -35.47 -9.98
CA LEU A 68 40.75 -35.57 -9.70
C LEU A 68 40.03 -34.26 -9.98
N SER A 69 38.91 -34.32 -10.69
CA SER A 69 37.93 -33.24 -10.75
C SER A 69 36.92 -33.42 -9.62
N VAL A 70 36.82 -32.45 -8.72
CA VAL A 70 35.99 -32.53 -7.51
C VAL A 70 34.98 -31.41 -7.48
N LEU A 71 33.73 -31.71 -7.15
CA LEU A 71 32.66 -30.73 -6.92
C LEU A 71 32.15 -30.80 -5.47
N GLU A 72 32.13 -29.66 -4.80
CA GLU A 72 31.44 -29.49 -3.51
C GLU A 72 30.02 -28.95 -3.71
N LEU A 73 29.04 -29.64 -3.17
CA LEU A 73 27.66 -29.16 -3.06
C LEU A 73 27.45 -28.49 -1.70
N GLY A 74 27.15 -27.19 -1.71
CA GLY A 74 27.05 -26.35 -0.51
C GLY A 74 28.38 -25.69 -0.15
N CYS A 75 29.11 -25.15 -1.13
CA CYS A 75 30.46 -24.63 -0.88
C CYS A 75 30.51 -23.39 0.03
N GLY A 76 29.38 -22.68 0.17
CA GLY A 76 29.22 -21.54 1.05
C GLY A 76 30.39 -20.55 0.97
N PHE A 77 30.88 -20.11 2.13
CA PHE A 77 31.98 -19.16 2.26
C PHE A 77 33.38 -19.80 2.06
N GLY A 78 33.48 -21.08 1.69
CA GLY A 78 34.74 -21.67 1.21
C GLY A 78 35.60 -22.43 2.22
N ARG A 79 35.03 -22.92 3.32
CA ARG A 79 35.79 -23.66 4.35
C ARG A 79 36.51 -24.88 3.78
N HIS A 80 35.79 -25.73 3.05
CA HIS A 80 36.38 -26.93 2.44
C HIS A 80 37.28 -26.59 1.26
N ALA A 81 36.90 -25.57 0.47
CA ALA A 81 37.75 -25.03 -0.59
C ALA A 81 39.17 -24.68 -0.09
N ALA A 82 39.30 -24.16 1.13
CA ALA A 82 40.58 -23.71 1.70
C ALA A 82 41.65 -24.81 1.83
N TYR A 83 41.25 -26.06 2.10
CA TYR A 83 42.19 -27.18 2.20
C TYR A 83 42.15 -28.09 0.97
N VAL A 84 40.99 -28.28 0.32
CA VAL A 84 40.88 -29.17 -0.85
C VAL A 84 41.69 -28.62 -2.02
N THR A 85 41.74 -27.30 -2.20
CA THR A 85 42.55 -26.66 -3.25
C THR A 85 44.06 -26.80 -3.04
N ARG A 86 44.49 -27.14 -1.82
CA ARG A 86 45.90 -27.38 -1.47
C ARG A 86 46.31 -28.84 -1.66
N LEU A 87 45.37 -29.74 -1.93
CA LEU A 87 45.68 -31.13 -2.25
C LEU A 87 46.30 -31.20 -3.65
N SER A 88 47.49 -31.80 -3.74
CA SER A 88 48.17 -32.01 -5.03
C SER A 88 47.27 -32.81 -5.97
N HIS A 89 47.24 -32.42 -7.25
CA HIS A 89 46.47 -33.09 -8.30
C HIS A 89 44.95 -33.19 -8.02
N VAL A 90 44.37 -32.17 -7.37
CA VAL A 90 42.91 -32.00 -7.22
C VAL A 90 42.46 -30.69 -7.87
N HIS A 91 41.46 -30.78 -8.74
CA HIS A 91 40.79 -29.65 -9.37
C HIS A 91 39.44 -29.41 -8.70
N TYR A 92 39.44 -28.49 -7.73
CA TYR A 92 38.25 -28.13 -6.95
C TYR A 92 37.28 -27.24 -7.73
N HIS A 93 35.99 -27.53 -7.56
CA HIS A 93 34.84 -26.76 -7.99
C HIS A 93 33.84 -26.69 -6.83
N GLY A 94 33.12 -25.58 -6.71
CA GLY A 94 32.11 -25.37 -5.68
C GLY A 94 30.78 -24.98 -6.30
N TYR A 95 29.68 -25.44 -5.72
CA TYR A 95 28.34 -24.98 -6.02
C TYR A 95 27.60 -24.63 -4.73
N ASP A 96 26.83 -23.54 -4.76
CA ASP A 96 25.88 -23.20 -3.70
C ASP A 96 24.56 -22.71 -4.30
N ALA A 97 23.42 -23.00 -3.67
CA ALA A 97 22.14 -22.49 -4.13
C ALA A 97 22.05 -20.95 -4.01
N SER A 98 22.82 -20.35 -3.08
CA SER A 98 22.82 -18.92 -2.78
C SER A 98 24.10 -18.24 -3.26
N GLU A 99 23.98 -17.35 -4.24
CA GLU A 99 25.10 -16.51 -4.70
C GLU A 99 25.76 -15.74 -3.56
N SER A 100 24.94 -15.20 -2.65
CA SER A 100 25.41 -14.39 -1.52
C SER A 100 26.29 -15.18 -0.54
N MET A 101 26.07 -16.49 -0.38
CA MET A 101 26.87 -17.34 0.50
C MET A 101 28.28 -17.57 -0.05
N THR A 102 28.44 -17.52 -1.38
CA THR A 102 29.74 -17.73 -2.07
C THR A 102 30.62 -16.48 -2.11
N GLU A 103 30.09 -15.30 -1.76
CA GLU A 103 30.80 -14.02 -1.86
C GLU A 103 32.17 -14.02 -1.15
N PRO A 104 32.32 -14.54 0.09
CA PRO A 104 33.63 -14.57 0.75
C PRO A 104 34.65 -15.43 0.00
N LEU A 105 34.25 -16.63 -0.45
CA LEU A 105 35.11 -17.53 -1.22
C LEU A 105 35.53 -16.87 -2.55
N ARG A 106 34.59 -16.20 -3.23
CA ARG A 106 34.88 -15.52 -4.49
C ARG A 106 35.85 -14.35 -4.31
N ARG A 107 35.77 -13.64 -3.19
CA ARG A 107 36.68 -12.55 -2.84
C ARG A 107 38.08 -13.05 -2.45
N GLU A 108 38.16 -14.13 -1.67
CA GLU A 108 39.43 -14.67 -1.16
C GLU A 108 40.19 -15.50 -2.19
N ALA A 109 39.48 -16.14 -3.14
CA ALA A 109 40.07 -16.87 -4.26
C ALA A 109 39.50 -16.43 -5.63
N PRO A 110 39.82 -15.22 -6.11
CA PRO A 110 39.26 -14.67 -7.36
C PRO A 110 39.54 -15.53 -8.61
N HIS A 111 40.63 -16.29 -8.59
CA HIS A 111 41.02 -17.20 -9.65
C HIS A 111 40.14 -18.46 -9.73
N LEU A 112 39.58 -18.91 -8.60
CA LEU A 112 38.57 -19.98 -8.57
C LEU A 112 37.17 -19.43 -8.92
N ALA A 113 36.88 -18.21 -8.47
CA ALA A 113 35.57 -17.57 -8.56
C ALA A 113 35.00 -17.49 -9.98
N LYS A 114 35.83 -17.20 -10.98
CA LYS A 114 35.36 -16.92 -12.35
C LYS A 114 34.93 -18.16 -13.13
N GLU A 115 35.49 -19.33 -12.81
CA GLU A 115 35.36 -20.51 -13.68
C GLU A 115 34.87 -21.76 -12.95
N ARG A 116 34.97 -21.81 -11.62
CA ARG A 116 34.80 -23.04 -10.84
C ARG A 116 33.84 -22.92 -9.66
N ILE A 117 33.33 -21.72 -9.38
CA ILE A 117 32.30 -21.50 -8.37
C ILE A 117 30.97 -21.21 -9.07
N PHE A 118 30.01 -22.09 -8.89
CA PHE A 118 28.70 -22.06 -9.51
C PHE A 118 27.63 -21.70 -8.49
N PHE A 119 26.53 -21.12 -8.93
CA PHE A 119 25.36 -20.87 -8.08
C PHE A 119 24.06 -20.85 -8.89
N GLY A 120 22.94 -21.06 -8.20
CA GLY A 120 21.59 -21.09 -8.81
C GLY A 120 20.74 -22.20 -8.21
N GLU A 121 19.44 -22.23 -8.51
CA GLU A 121 18.49 -23.15 -7.86
C GLU A 121 18.70 -24.64 -8.18
N ASP A 122 19.27 -24.95 -9.36
CA ASP A 122 19.50 -26.33 -9.80
C ASP A 122 20.99 -26.57 -10.12
N PRO A 123 21.64 -27.55 -9.48
CA PRO A 123 23.07 -27.80 -9.67
C PRO A 123 23.41 -28.30 -11.08
N LEU A 124 22.52 -29.04 -11.73
CA LEU A 124 22.78 -29.49 -13.11
C LEU A 124 22.79 -28.32 -14.08
N ALA A 125 21.80 -27.43 -13.99
CA ALA A 125 21.75 -26.23 -14.82
C ALA A 125 22.95 -25.30 -14.57
N ALA A 126 23.32 -25.06 -13.31
CA ALA A 126 24.41 -24.14 -12.96
C ALA A 126 25.79 -24.67 -13.38
N VAL A 127 26.03 -25.96 -13.21
CA VAL A 127 27.35 -26.58 -13.48
C VAL A 127 27.51 -26.93 -14.97
N GLY A 128 26.40 -27.20 -15.66
CA GLY A 128 26.33 -27.48 -17.09
C GLY A 128 26.79 -28.90 -17.46
N GLU A 129 27.50 -29.03 -18.57
CA GLU A 129 27.92 -30.33 -19.12
C GLU A 129 29.10 -30.98 -18.37
N ARG A 130 29.67 -30.30 -17.37
CA ARG A 130 30.83 -30.80 -16.61
C ARG A 130 30.49 -32.08 -15.85
N ARG A 131 31.50 -32.91 -15.65
CA ARG A 131 31.43 -34.15 -14.88
C ARG A 131 32.64 -34.24 -13.94
N PHE A 132 32.45 -34.93 -12.81
CA PHE A 132 33.42 -34.98 -11.71
C PHE A 132 33.73 -36.42 -11.30
N ASP A 133 34.93 -36.63 -10.81
CA ASP A 133 35.37 -37.90 -10.20
C ASP A 133 34.74 -38.08 -8.82
N VAL A 134 34.65 -36.98 -8.08
CA VAL A 134 34.07 -36.94 -6.74
C VAL A 134 33.13 -35.75 -6.64
N VAL A 135 31.88 -36.00 -6.24
CA VAL A 135 30.98 -34.97 -5.75
C VAL A 135 30.86 -35.18 -4.25
N PHE A 136 31.01 -34.14 -3.43
CA PHE A 136 30.82 -34.29 -1.99
C PHE A 136 29.94 -33.19 -1.41
N THR A 137 29.35 -33.50 -0.27
CA THR A 137 28.51 -32.56 0.48
C THR A 137 28.69 -32.77 1.98
N VAL A 138 28.64 -31.68 2.74
CA VAL A 138 28.83 -31.69 4.19
C VAL A 138 27.75 -30.84 4.83
N ALA A 139 26.91 -31.45 5.67
CA ALA A 139 25.82 -30.77 6.37
C ALA A 139 24.98 -29.83 5.49
N THR A 140 24.77 -30.17 4.22
CA THR A 140 24.07 -29.29 3.27
C THR A 140 22.69 -29.85 2.96
N LEU A 141 22.56 -31.18 2.86
CA LEU A 141 21.31 -31.83 2.49
C LEU A 141 20.24 -31.67 3.56
N LEU A 142 20.60 -31.39 4.81
CA LEU A 142 19.68 -31.09 5.90
C LEU A 142 18.76 -29.88 5.62
N HIS A 143 19.13 -28.99 4.68
CA HIS A 143 18.27 -27.86 4.28
C HIS A 143 17.25 -28.22 3.20
N THR A 144 17.32 -29.44 2.65
CA THR A 144 16.43 -29.91 1.58
C THR A 144 15.34 -30.81 2.17
N PRO A 145 14.04 -30.58 1.86
CA PRO A 145 12.96 -31.48 2.25
C PRO A 145 13.17 -32.94 1.81
N GLY A 146 12.77 -33.89 2.66
CA GLY A 146 13.05 -35.32 2.46
C GLY A 146 12.50 -35.90 1.15
N ASP A 147 11.35 -35.41 0.68
CA ASP A 147 10.74 -35.81 -0.60
C ASP A 147 11.56 -35.39 -1.83
N ARG A 148 12.47 -34.43 -1.69
CA ARG A 148 13.34 -33.95 -2.79
C ARG A 148 14.71 -34.63 -2.83
N ILE A 149 15.13 -35.30 -1.76
CA ILE A 149 16.48 -35.86 -1.65
C ILE A 149 16.77 -36.93 -2.71
N ALA A 150 15.86 -37.87 -2.95
CA ALA A 150 16.07 -38.90 -3.97
C ALA A 150 16.33 -38.27 -5.36
N SER A 151 15.53 -37.28 -5.74
CA SER A 151 15.71 -36.54 -7.00
C SER A 151 17.03 -35.75 -7.04
N LEU A 152 17.49 -35.23 -5.90
CA LEU A 152 18.74 -34.50 -5.81
C LEU A 152 19.93 -35.46 -5.94
N LEU A 153 19.92 -36.61 -5.26
CA LEU A 153 20.95 -37.64 -5.40
C LEU A 153 21.06 -38.14 -6.85
N GLU A 154 19.95 -38.32 -7.56
CA GLU A 154 19.97 -38.65 -9.00
C GLU A 154 20.66 -37.56 -9.83
N ARG A 155 20.34 -36.29 -9.56
CA ARG A 155 20.94 -35.14 -10.23
C ARG A 155 22.43 -35.02 -9.95
N LEU A 156 22.86 -35.16 -8.69
CA LEU A 156 24.27 -35.19 -8.33
C LEU A 156 25.00 -36.35 -9.01
N GLY A 157 24.34 -37.50 -9.12
CA GLY A 157 24.89 -38.62 -9.88
C GLY A 157 25.05 -38.35 -11.37
N ARG A 158 24.22 -37.48 -11.98
CA ARG A 158 24.42 -37.06 -13.38
C ARG A 158 25.61 -36.12 -13.55
N LEU A 159 26.08 -35.49 -12.47
CA LEU A 159 27.33 -34.73 -12.45
C LEU A 159 28.55 -35.64 -12.23
N LEU A 160 28.39 -36.91 -11.91
CA LEU A 160 29.51 -37.85 -11.80
C LEU A 160 29.92 -38.39 -13.17
N LEU A 161 31.22 -38.67 -13.31
CA LEU A 161 31.72 -39.60 -14.32
C LEU A 161 31.22 -41.03 -14.03
N PRO A 162 31.19 -41.95 -15.02
CA PRO A 162 30.68 -43.32 -14.83
C PRO A 162 31.28 -44.06 -13.63
N ASP A 163 32.58 -43.86 -13.36
CA ASP A 163 33.29 -44.45 -12.22
C ASP A 163 33.46 -43.49 -11.03
N GLY A 164 32.73 -42.38 -11.01
CA GLY A 164 32.78 -41.39 -9.94
C GLY A 164 32.07 -41.84 -8.65
N VAL A 165 32.32 -41.12 -7.56
CA VAL A 165 31.65 -41.34 -6.26
C VAL A 165 31.01 -40.07 -5.72
N LEU A 166 29.86 -40.23 -5.07
CA LEU A 166 29.21 -39.19 -4.29
C LEU A 166 29.47 -39.44 -2.80
N VAL A 167 30.02 -38.45 -2.10
CA VAL A 167 30.38 -38.56 -0.68
C VAL A 167 29.50 -37.62 0.15
N LEU A 168 28.72 -38.16 1.07
CA LEU A 168 27.87 -37.40 1.97
C LEU A 168 28.46 -37.45 3.38
N VAL A 169 28.73 -36.30 3.98
CA VAL A 169 29.05 -36.19 5.41
C VAL A 169 27.87 -35.48 6.07
N GLU A 170 26.90 -36.26 6.50
CA GLU A 170 25.55 -35.80 6.81
C GLU A 170 25.07 -36.39 8.13
N ASN A 171 23.77 -36.25 8.44
CA ASN A 171 23.20 -36.77 9.67
C ASN A 171 23.51 -38.27 9.88
N PRO A 172 23.66 -38.70 11.14
CA PRO A 172 23.71 -40.11 11.48
C PRO A 172 22.49 -40.89 10.95
N LEU A 173 22.63 -42.21 10.82
CA LEU A 173 21.55 -43.06 10.31
C LEU A 173 20.22 -42.83 11.05
N VAL A 174 19.17 -42.59 10.26
CA VAL A 174 17.78 -42.55 10.72
C VAL A 174 16.95 -43.51 9.85
N PRO A 175 15.95 -44.21 10.44
CA PRO A 175 15.15 -45.20 9.71
C PRO A 175 14.07 -44.55 8.82
N THR A 176 13.82 -43.26 9.02
CA THR A 176 12.93 -42.44 8.19
C THR A 176 13.41 -40.99 8.26
N SER A 177 13.19 -40.22 7.20
CA SER A 177 13.49 -38.79 7.24
C SER A 177 12.55 -38.08 8.19
N VAL A 178 13.09 -37.21 9.04
CA VAL A 178 12.34 -36.44 10.04
C VAL A 178 12.81 -34.99 10.08
N TRP A 179 11.92 -34.09 10.44
CA TRP A 179 12.28 -32.71 10.76
C TRP A 179 12.75 -32.63 12.21
N ASP A 180 13.97 -32.14 12.46
CA ASP A 180 14.52 -31.99 13.81
C ASP A 180 15.24 -30.64 13.94
N ALA A 181 14.52 -29.63 14.45
CA ALA A 181 15.07 -28.30 14.68
C ALA A 181 16.04 -28.23 15.88
N SER A 182 16.26 -29.32 16.63
CA SER A 182 17.11 -29.32 17.82
C SER A 182 18.60 -29.48 17.55
N GLN A 183 18.98 -30.11 16.43
CA GLN A 183 20.39 -30.33 16.05
C GLN A 183 20.95 -29.23 15.15
N HIS A 184 20.10 -28.70 14.28
CA HIS A 184 20.36 -27.52 13.47
C HIS A 184 19.04 -26.74 13.39
N PRO A 185 19.00 -25.41 13.69
CA PRO A 185 17.77 -24.65 13.61
C PRO A 185 17.12 -24.82 12.23
N GLY A 186 15.97 -25.50 12.19
CA GLY A 186 15.21 -25.79 10.98
C GLY A 186 15.87 -26.76 9.98
N GLY A 187 16.45 -27.87 10.44
CA GLY A 187 17.04 -28.92 9.57
C GLY A 187 16.25 -30.23 9.49
N TRP A 188 16.42 -30.94 8.38
CA TRP A 188 15.98 -32.33 8.17
C TRP A 188 17.07 -33.33 8.52
N LEU A 189 16.69 -34.46 9.10
CA LEU A 189 17.49 -35.68 9.14
C LEU A 189 16.99 -36.61 8.03
N HIS A 190 17.88 -37.15 7.21
CA HIS A 190 17.51 -37.95 6.04
C HIS A 190 17.86 -39.43 6.19
N ALA A 191 16.91 -40.29 5.81
CA ALA A 191 17.12 -41.74 5.71
C ALA A 191 17.79 -42.09 4.38
N PHE A 192 19.08 -41.78 4.23
CA PHE A 192 19.81 -41.97 2.97
C PHE A 192 19.79 -43.41 2.45
N ALA A 193 19.76 -44.41 3.34
CA ALA A 193 19.64 -45.82 2.95
C ALA A 193 18.33 -46.13 2.21
N ASP A 194 17.23 -45.49 2.61
CA ASP A 194 15.91 -45.64 1.99
C ASP A 194 15.73 -44.76 0.75
N LEU A 195 16.33 -43.56 0.77
CA LEU A 195 16.23 -42.54 -0.28
C LEU A 195 17.21 -42.75 -1.44
N LEU A 196 18.14 -43.71 -1.33
CA LEU A 196 19.11 -44.02 -2.37
C LEU A 196 18.41 -44.39 -3.69
N PRO A 197 18.80 -43.83 -4.86
CA PRO A 197 18.24 -44.26 -6.14
C PRO A 197 18.60 -45.72 -6.49
N GLN A 198 17.85 -46.34 -7.41
CA GLN A 198 18.19 -47.69 -7.92
C GLN A 198 19.52 -47.66 -8.71
N GLY A 199 20.26 -48.77 -8.71
CA GLY A 199 21.55 -48.87 -9.40
C GLY A 199 22.70 -48.21 -8.65
N TRP A 200 22.56 -48.09 -7.31
CA TRP A 200 23.59 -47.51 -6.44
C TRP A 200 23.97 -48.43 -5.29
N ASP A 201 25.24 -48.34 -4.95
CA ASP A 201 25.83 -48.87 -3.72
C ASP A 201 25.91 -47.75 -2.70
N LEU A 202 25.64 -48.05 -1.43
CA LEU A 202 25.89 -47.15 -0.30
C LEU A 202 26.81 -47.82 0.70
N HIS A 203 27.99 -47.23 0.88
CA HIS A 203 28.93 -47.60 1.94
C HIS A 203 28.70 -46.68 3.13
N HIS A 204 28.28 -47.23 4.27
CA HIS A 204 27.97 -46.47 5.49
C HIS A 204 29.11 -46.57 6.50
N GLY A 205 29.66 -45.41 6.88
CA GLY A 205 30.75 -45.28 7.86
C GLY A 205 30.33 -44.45 9.06
N PRO A 206 29.79 -45.07 10.12
CA PRO A 206 29.44 -44.38 11.35
C PRO A 206 30.69 -44.01 12.15
N GLY A 207 30.63 -42.90 12.88
CA GLY A 207 31.66 -42.52 13.86
C GLY A 207 33.00 -42.05 13.26
N LEU A 208 33.06 -41.81 11.95
CA LEU A 208 34.24 -41.19 11.30
C LEU A 208 34.32 -39.68 11.56
N VAL A 209 33.16 -39.06 11.80
CA VAL A 209 33.02 -37.65 12.20
C VAL A 209 32.04 -37.61 13.37
N ASP A 210 32.36 -36.85 14.42
CA ASP A 210 31.46 -36.78 15.57
C ASP A 210 30.14 -36.10 15.21
N GLY A 211 29.03 -36.78 15.52
CA GLY A 211 27.69 -36.29 15.22
C GLY A 211 27.28 -36.37 13.75
N GLN A 212 28.09 -36.98 12.88
CA GLN A 212 27.80 -37.16 11.46
C GLN A 212 28.26 -38.52 10.96
N ASP A 213 27.51 -39.09 10.02
CA ASP A 213 27.92 -40.31 9.34
C ASP A 213 28.45 -39.99 7.94
N VAL A 214 29.38 -40.83 7.48
CA VAL A 214 29.94 -40.73 6.13
C VAL A 214 29.28 -41.78 5.25
N TYR A 215 28.74 -41.35 4.12
CA TYR A 215 28.11 -42.20 3.13
C TYR A 215 28.87 -42.07 1.81
N VAL A 216 29.37 -43.17 1.26
CA VAL A 216 29.97 -43.19 -0.09
C VAL A 216 29.03 -43.91 -1.03
N LEU A 217 28.58 -43.21 -2.05
CA LEU A 217 27.60 -43.65 -3.02
C LEU A 217 28.30 -43.88 -4.36
N LYS A 218 28.14 -45.09 -4.91
CA LYS A 218 28.74 -45.51 -6.19
C LYS A 218 27.65 -46.07 -7.10
N ARG A 219 27.75 -45.80 -8.40
CA ARG A 219 26.86 -46.42 -9.40
C ARG A 219 27.34 -47.81 -9.77
N HIS A 220 26.39 -48.71 -9.99
CA HIS A 220 26.64 -50.03 -10.58
C HIS A 220 25.62 -50.31 -11.69
N ALA A 221 25.92 -51.30 -12.52
CA ALA A 221 25.14 -51.59 -13.73
C ALA A 221 23.89 -52.47 -13.46
N ASP A 222 23.80 -53.08 -12.28
CA ASP A 222 22.72 -54.01 -11.96
C ASP A 222 21.47 -53.26 -11.46
N GLU A 223 20.31 -53.90 -11.56
CA GLU A 223 19.08 -53.41 -10.94
C GLU A 223 19.14 -53.65 -9.42
N GLY A 224 18.79 -52.64 -8.63
CA GLY A 224 18.71 -52.74 -7.17
C GLY A 224 19.67 -51.82 -6.40
N ARG A 225 19.58 -51.90 -5.08
CA ARG A 225 20.42 -51.16 -4.12
C ARG A 225 21.27 -52.15 -3.35
N ARG A 226 22.57 -51.88 -3.22
CA ARG A 226 23.47 -52.70 -2.40
C ARG A 226 24.06 -51.84 -1.30
N TYR A 227 24.30 -52.44 -0.14
CA TYR A 227 24.77 -51.71 1.03
C TYR A 227 26.00 -52.40 1.61
N PHE A 228 26.97 -51.60 2.01
CA PHE A 228 28.23 -52.08 2.54
C PHE A 228 28.63 -51.30 3.79
N GLN A 229 29.35 -51.94 4.69
CA GLN A 229 30.00 -51.25 5.80
C GLN A 229 31.26 -50.56 5.27
N LEU A 230 31.34 -49.24 5.42
CA LEU A 230 32.59 -48.52 5.19
C LEU A 230 33.55 -48.84 6.35
N THR A 231 34.69 -49.44 6.03
CA THR A 231 35.73 -49.84 7.00
C THR A 231 36.61 -48.66 7.42
N GLY A 232 36.85 -47.72 6.50
CA GLY A 232 37.58 -46.48 6.73
C GLY A 232 37.65 -45.61 5.46
N PRO A 233 38.00 -44.32 5.56
CA PRO A 233 38.07 -43.41 4.41
C PRO A 233 39.16 -43.78 3.39
N GLU A 234 40.12 -44.62 3.75
CA GLU A 234 41.18 -45.14 2.88
C GLU A 234 40.70 -46.20 1.88
N SER A 235 39.55 -46.83 2.14
CA SER A 235 38.95 -47.86 1.29
C SER A 235 37.48 -47.54 0.98
N PRO A 236 37.19 -46.40 0.31
CA PRO A 236 35.83 -45.88 0.13
C PRO A 236 34.90 -46.75 -0.72
N ARG A 237 35.45 -47.78 -1.37
CA ARG A 237 34.75 -48.71 -2.27
C ARG A 237 34.87 -50.16 -1.83
N ASP A 238 35.19 -50.41 -0.55
CA ASP A 238 35.32 -51.76 -0.02
C ASP A 238 33.96 -52.47 0.01
N GLU A 239 33.80 -53.48 -0.86
CA GLU A 239 32.60 -54.30 -0.98
C GLU A 239 32.69 -55.60 -0.15
N SER A 240 33.75 -55.80 0.64
CA SER A 240 33.99 -57.05 1.40
C SER A 240 33.04 -57.28 2.57
N ARG A 241 32.30 -56.25 3.01
CA ARG A 241 31.39 -56.28 4.16
C ARG A 241 29.97 -55.87 3.76
N PRO A 242 29.21 -56.71 3.05
CA PRO A 242 27.82 -56.41 2.71
C PRO A 242 26.95 -56.33 3.97
N VAL A 243 25.97 -55.42 3.94
CA VAL A 243 24.93 -55.25 4.96
C VAL A 243 23.57 -55.19 4.29
N THR A 244 22.50 -55.54 5.01
CA THR A 244 21.13 -55.42 4.49
C THR A 244 20.52 -54.07 4.88
N LEU A 245 19.47 -53.66 4.15
CA LEU A 245 18.72 -52.45 4.49
C LEU A 245 18.07 -52.58 5.88
N GLU A 246 17.55 -53.76 6.21
CA GLU A 246 16.98 -54.08 7.52
C GLU A 246 18.03 -53.87 8.63
N ALA A 247 19.26 -54.34 8.44
CA ALA A 247 20.33 -54.16 9.41
C ALA A 247 20.71 -52.68 9.59
N LEU A 248 20.68 -51.86 8.53
CA LEU A 248 20.88 -50.41 8.64
C LEU A 248 19.74 -49.73 9.41
N ARG A 249 18.49 -50.11 9.16
CA ARG A 249 17.32 -49.60 9.88
C ARG A 249 17.33 -49.97 11.36
N GLU A 250 17.73 -51.20 11.69
CA GLU A 250 17.90 -51.65 13.08
C GLU A 250 18.96 -50.83 13.82
N ARG A 251 20.10 -50.56 13.17
CA ARG A 251 21.17 -49.69 13.73
C ARG A 251 20.72 -48.25 13.96
N ALA A 252 19.76 -47.77 13.16
CA ALA A 252 19.20 -46.43 13.26
C ALA A 252 18.16 -46.28 14.39
N MET A 253 17.59 -47.39 14.87
CA MET A 253 16.44 -47.39 15.80
C MET A 253 16.70 -46.67 17.13
N PRO A 254 17.85 -46.85 17.83
CA PRO A 254 18.11 -46.16 19.09
C PRO A 254 18.08 -44.63 18.95
N GLN A 255 18.60 -44.10 17.84
CA GLN A 255 18.64 -42.67 17.58
C GLN A 255 17.25 -42.12 17.28
N PHE A 256 16.44 -42.90 16.55
CA PHE A 256 15.05 -42.57 16.27
C PHE A 256 14.19 -42.53 17.54
N LEU A 257 14.35 -43.51 18.44
CA LEU A 257 13.65 -43.53 19.72
C LEU A 257 14.02 -42.32 20.58
N ALA A 258 15.32 -41.95 20.62
CA ALA A 258 15.76 -40.76 21.33
C ALA A 258 15.18 -39.47 20.73
N TRP A 259 15.04 -39.39 19.40
CA TRP A 259 14.35 -38.28 18.73
C TRP A 259 12.86 -38.23 19.09
N ALA A 260 12.16 -39.38 19.02
CA ALA A 260 10.73 -39.47 19.30
C ALA A 260 10.41 -39.06 20.75
N GLU A 261 11.25 -39.43 21.71
CA GLU A 261 11.11 -39.03 23.11
C GLU A 261 11.23 -37.50 23.29
N ARG A 262 12.20 -36.87 22.60
CA ARG A 262 12.36 -35.40 22.61
C ARG A 262 11.17 -34.70 21.97
N ALA A 263 10.71 -35.19 20.82
CA ALA A 263 9.55 -34.65 20.12
C ALA A 263 8.27 -34.76 20.98
N SER A 264 8.05 -35.90 21.63
CA SER A 264 6.92 -36.11 22.53
C SER A 264 6.94 -35.16 23.73
N LYS A 265 8.12 -34.94 24.36
CA LYS A 265 8.27 -33.98 25.47
C LYS A 265 7.99 -32.53 25.05
N SER A 266 8.36 -32.17 23.82
CA SER A 266 8.08 -30.84 23.25
C SER A 266 6.60 -30.63 22.96
N LEU A 267 5.86 -31.68 22.61
CA LEU A 267 4.42 -31.64 22.32
C LEU A 267 3.55 -31.61 23.59
N SER A 268 4.05 -32.11 24.73
CA SER A 268 3.30 -32.19 26.00
C SER A 268 3.48 -30.99 26.95
N GLY A 269 4.29 -29.98 26.60
CA GLY A 269 4.52 -28.78 27.42
C GLY A 269 3.61 -27.60 27.05
N SER A 270 3.53 -26.58 27.92
CA SER A 270 2.71 -25.35 27.73
C SER A 270 3.12 -24.45 26.55
N ALA A 271 3.87 -24.99 25.57
CA ALA A 271 4.30 -24.31 24.36
C ALA A 271 3.27 -24.40 23.22
N ALA A 272 2.30 -25.33 23.27
CA ALA A 272 1.29 -25.51 22.23
C ALA A 272 0.41 -24.27 22.04
N THR A 273 -0.07 -23.66 23.13
CA THR A 273 -0.85 -22.41 23.09
C THR A 273 -0.03 -21.18 22.69
N SER A 274 1.28 -21.17 22.94
CA SER A 274 2.19 -20.09 22.51
C SER A 274 2.53 -20.18 21.02
N ALA A 275 2.66 -21.40 20.48
CA ALA A 275 2.96 -21.63 19.07
C ALA A 275 1.78 -21.29 18.15
N GLU A 276 0.55 -21.65 18.52
CA GLU A 276 -0.66 -21.31 17.75
C GLU A 276 -0.85 -19.79 17.64
N ALA A 277 -0.74 -19.07 18.75
CA ALA A 277 -0.79 -17.60 18.77
C ALA A 277 0.33 -16.97 17.93
N LYS A 278 1.53 -17.58 17.90
CA LYS A 278 2.65 -17.12 17.08
C LYS A 278 2.44 -17.35 15.59
N VAL A 279 1.83 -18.47 15.22
CA VAL A 279 1.47 -18.79 13.83
C VAL A 279 0.40 -17.83 13.33
N GLU A 280 -0.61 -17.53 14.14
CA GLU A 280 -1.64 -16.53 13.80
C GLU A 280 -1.02 -15.14 13.59
N GLU A 281 -0.18 -14.67 14.53
CA GLU A 281 0.56 -13.40 14.41
C GLU A 281 1.41 -13.34 13.12
N LEU A 282 2.15 -14.40 12.81
CA LEU A 282 3.01 -14.45 11.62
C LEU A 282 2.21 -14.52 10.33
N THR A 283 1.06 -15.19 10.34
CA THR A 283 0.15 -15.27 9.18
C THR A 283 -0.47 -13.91 8.88
N GLU A 284 -0.94 -13.19 9.89
CA GLU A 284 -1.43 -11.82 9.73
C GLU A 284 -0.33 -10.88 9.20
N ARG A 285 0.89 -10.99 9.74
CA ARG A 285 2.04 -10.18 9.28
C ARG A 285 2.44 -10.51 7.84
N LEU A 286 2.43 -11.78 7.45
CA LEU A 286 2.71 -12.21 6.07
C LEU A 286 1.64 -11.72 5.10
N ALA A 287 0.36 -11.80 5.48
CA ALA A 287 -0.75 -11.28 4.68
C ALA A 287 -0.61 -9.75 4.49
N ALA A 288 -0.30 -9.02 5.56
CA ALA A 288 -0.07 -7.57 5.51
C ALA A 288 1.12 -7.19 4.61
N GLU A 289 2.25 -7.92 4.71
CA GLU A 289 3.42 -7.66 3.86
C GLU A 289 3.18 -8.04 2.39
N THR A 290 2.44 -9.13 2.14
CA THR A 290 2.07 -9.54 0.77
C THR A 290 1.20 -8.47 0.10
N GLU A 291 0.19 -7.94 0.81
CA GLU A 291 -0.64 -6.86 0.27
C GLU A 291 0.16 -5.56 0.09
N ARG A 292 1.08 -5.23 1.01
CA ARG A 292 2.00 -4.09 0.85
C ARG A 292 2.91 -4.26 -0.38
N PHE A 293 3.38 -5.47 -0.66
CA PHE A 293 4.21 -5.76 -1.83
C PHE A 293 3.41 -5.66 -3.13
N ALA A 294 2.22 -6.28 -3.18
CA ALA A 294 1.32 -6.20 -4.33
C ALA A 294 0.93 -4.74 -4.63
N ARG A 295 0.63 -3.94 -3.60
CA ARG A 295 0.36 -2.50 -3.73
C ARG A 295 1.55 -1.73 -4.29
N ARG A 296 2.77 -2.02 -3.86
CA ARG A 296 4.00 -1.41 -4.40
C ARG A 296 4.19 -1.74 -5.88
N GLN A 297 3.92 -2.98 -6.30
CA GLN A 297 3.93 -3.35 -7.72
C GLN A 297 2.86 -2.60 -8.52
N ARG A 298 1.64 -2.45 -7.99
CA ARG A 298 0.58 -1.66 -8.65
C ARG A 298 0.97 -0.19 -8.79
N LEU A 299 1.59 0.40 -7.76
CA LEU A 299 2.20 1.74 -7.87
C LEU A 299 3.27 1.76 -8.97
N GLN A 300 4.13 0.75 -9.09
CA GLN A 300 5.17 0.75 -10.14
C GLN A 300 4.59 0.80 -11.56
N ALA A 301 3.43 0.17 -11.79
CA ALA A 301 2.73 0.15 -13.08
C ALA A 301 1.90 1.42 -13.40
N LEU A 302 1.94 2.46 -12.56
CA LEU A 302 1.09 3.66 -12.68
C LEU A 302 1.24 4.39 -14.02
N SER A 303 2.44 4.41 -14.60
CA SER A 303 2.73 5.12 -15.86
C SER A 303 1.87 4.60 -17.02
N ASP A 304 1.91 3.29 -17.24
CA ASP A 304 1.17 2.63 -18.32
C ASP A 304 -0.34 2.75 -18.11
N ASP A 305 -0.78 2.68 -16.86
CA ASP A 305 -2.17 2.83 -16.47
C ASP A 305 -2.69 4.24 -16.74
N LEU A 306 -1.91 5.26 -16.40
CA LEU A 306 -2.24 6.66 -16.65
C LEU A 306 -2.31 6.95 -18.15
N ALA A 307 -1.36 6.42 -18.93
CA ALA A 307 -1.36 6.55 -20.39
C ALA A 307 -2.63 5.95 -21.02
N ARG A 308 -2.98 4.70 -20.65
CA ARG A 308 -4.22 4.03 -21.10
C ARG A 308 -5.47 4.81 -20.69
N LEU A 309 -5.52 5.28 -19.44
CA LEU A 309 -6.67 6.01 -18.91
C LEU A 309 -6.90 7.33 -19.65
N ARG A 310 -5.84 8.07 -19.95
CA ARG A 310 -5.92 9.35 -20.68
C ARG A 310 -6.27 9.15 -22.15
N ALA A 311 -5.77 8.10 -22.79
CA ALA A 311 -6.15 7.75 -24.15
C ALA A 311 -7.65 7.42 -24.29
N SER A 312 -8.29 6.94 -23.23
CA SER A 312 -9.74 6.63 -23.22
C SER A 312 -10.66 7.85 -23.03
N ARG A 313 -10.11 9.07 -22.92
CA ARG A 313 -10.92 10.27 -22.67
C ARG A 313 -11.66 10.71 -23.93
N VAL A 314 -12.91 11.10 -23.77
CA VAL A 314 -13.68 11.80 -24.80
C VAL A 314 -13.30 13.29 -24.76
N ALA A 315 -13.00 13.87 -25.91
CA ALA A 315 -12.70 15.30 -26.03
C ALA A 315 -13.99 16.12 -26.02
N PHE A 316 -14.00 17.24 -25.29
CA PHE A 316 -15.14 18.15 -25.22
C PHE A 316 -14.85 19.40 -26.07
N PRO A 317 -15.59 19.64 -27.16
CA PRO A 317 -15.33 20.74 -28.09
C PRO A 317 -15.59 22.12 -27.47
N ASP A 318 -16.47 22.22 -26.46
CA ASP A 318 -16.87 23.48 -25.83
C ASP A 318 -16.16 23.77 -24.49
N ALA A 319 -15.10 23.01 -24.16
CA ALA A 319 -14.34 23.26 -22.94
C ALA A 319 -13.66 24.64 -23.00
N PRO A 320 -13.73 25.47 -21.94
CA PRO A 320 -13.00 26.73 -21.90
C PRO A 320 -11.52 26.50 -22.20
N THR A 321 -10.92 27.36 -23.03
CA THR A 321 -9.49 27.34 -23.35
C THR A 321 -8.66 27.25 -22.07
N ALA A 322 -7.72 26.30 -22.03
CA ALA A 322 -6.85 26.08 -20.89
C ALA A 322 -6.10 27.38 -20.53
N TYR A 323 -6.34 27.87 -19.32
CA TYR A 323 -5.48 28.86 -18.70
C TYR A 323 -4.13 28.18 -18.41
N THR A 324 -3.03 28.77 -18.86
CA THR A 324 -1.69 28.29 -18.52
C THR A 324 -1.30 28.89 -17.17
N PRO A 325 -1.31 28.13 -16.06
CA PRO A 325 -0.94 28.69 -14.78
C PRO A 325 0.54 29.10 -14.76
N PRO A 326 0.93 30.06 -13.92
CA PRO A 326 2.32 30.40 -13.70
C PRO A 326 3.12 29.17 -13.24
N ALA A 327 4.34 29.02 -13.74
CA ALA A 327 5.25 27.96 -13.29
C ALA A 327 5.51 28.09 -11.77
N GLY A 328 5.41 26.99 -11.03
CA GLY A 328 5.81 26.92 -9.60
C GLY A 328 4.74 26.50 -8.59
N ILE A 329 3.47 26.30 -9.00
CA ILE A 329 2.43 25.81 -8.09
C ILE A 329 2.50 24.27 -7.94
N PRO A 330 2.63 23.73 -6.71
CA PRO A 330 2.66 22.29 -6.46
C PRO A 330 1.42 21.58 -7.01
N GLY A 331 1.56 20.35 -7.51
CA GLY A 331 0.42 19.60 -8.05
C GLY A 331 -0.60 19.23 -6.99
N PHE A 332 -0.15 19.09 -5.75
CA PHE A 332 -1.02 18.89 -4.60
C PHE A 332 -0.46 19.54 -3.34
N LEU A 333 -1.35 19.79 -2.38
CA LEU A 333 -1.05 20.31 -1.05
C LEU A 333 -1.75 19.46 0.00
N HIS A 334 -1.01 18.96 0.99
CA HIS A 334 -1.56 18.21 2.12
C HIS A 334 -1.70 19.11 3.34
N ASN A 335 -2.90 19.15 3.93
CA ASN A 335 -3.19 19.85 5.18
C ASN A 335 -2.63 21.29 5.21
N ALA A 336 -2.67 22.01 4.09
CA ALA A 336 -2.16 23.37 4.05
C ALA A 336 -2.88 24.23 5.11
N PRO A 337 -2.22 25.22 5.74
CA PRO A 337 -2.85 26.04 6.78
C PRO A 337 -4.17 26.68 6.35
N LEU A 338 -4.28 27.06 5.08
CA LEU A 338 -5.50 27.62 4.49
C LEU A 338 -6.69 26.64 4.52
N ASP A 339 -6.42 25.33 4.48
CA ASP A 339 -7.41 24.26 4.36
C ASP A 339 -7.78 23.66 5.72
N THR A 340 -6.98 23.92 6.77
CA THR A 340 -7.14 23.31 8.10
C THR A 340 -7.43 24.30 9.22
N ARG A 341 -7.10 25.59 9.05
CA ARG A 341 -7.26 26.62 10.10
C ARG A 341 -8.68 26.67 10.67
N TRP A 342 -9.69 26.62 9.81
CA TRP A 342 -11.11 26.73 10.18
C TRP A 342 -11.86 25.40 10.11
N ALA A 343 -11.14 24.28 10.01
CA ALA A 343 -11.74 22.95 9.98
C ALA A 343 -12.43 22.63 11.31
N ALA A 344 -13.56 21.93 11.23
CA ALA A 344 -14.15 21.28 12.38
C ALA A 344 -13.20 20.21 12.95
N VAL A 345 -13.19 20.06 14.28
CA VAL A 345 -12.36 19.07 14.97
C VAL A 345 -13.27 18.02 15.57
N MET A 346 -13.37 16.88 14.90
CA MET A 346 -14.29 15.79 15.25
C MET A 346 -13.53 14.46 15.11
N PRO A 347 -13.06 13.86 16.22
CA PRO A 347 -12.19 12.68 16.18
C PRO A 347 -12.77 11.47 15.44
N GLN A 348 -14.10 11.33 15.41
CA GLN A 348 -14.77 10.25 14.68
C GLN A 348 -14.51 10.28 13.16
N PHE A 349 -14.14 11.44 12.60
CA PHE A 349 -13.74 11.59 11.21
C PHE A 349 -12.21 11.61 11.02
N GLY A 350 -11.42 11.15 12.01
CA GLY A 350 -9.96 11.17 11.97
C GLY A 350 -9.34 10.35 10.82
N LYS A 351 -10.08 9.37 10.30
CA LYS A 351 -9.70 8.54 9.15
C LYS A 351 -10.29 9.00 7.82
N LEU A 352 -10.92 10.17 7.80
CA LEU A 352 -11.49 10.78 6.59
C LEU A 352 -10.47 11.72 5.94
N MET A 353 -10.39 11.69 4.61
CA MET A 353 -9.64 12.67 3.82
C MET A 353 -10.54 13.31 2.76
N HIS A 354 -10.48 14.63 2.65
CA HIS A 354 -11.17 15.40 1.62
C HIS A 354 -10.20 15.78 0.51
N VAL A 355 -10.51 15.39 -0.72
CA VAL A 355 -9.77 15.75 -1.93
C VAL A 355 -10.57 16.78 -2.72
N PHE A 356 -9.97 17.92 -3.04
CA PHE A 356 -10.64 19.04 -3.70
C PHE A 356 -9.64 19.85 -4.53
N HIS A 357 -10.11 20.78 -5.35
CA HIS A 357 -9.22 21.56 -6.21
C HIS A 357 -8.68 22.82 -5.55
N GLN A 358 -7.40 23.13 -5.80
CA GLN A 358 -6.72 24.29 -5.22
C GLN A 358 -7.37 25.62 -5.61
N GLU A 359 -7.89 25.70 -6.84
CA GLU A 359 -8.36 26.91 -7.51
C GLU A 359 -9.88 27.14 -7.32
N TRP A 360 -10.61 26.11 -6.87
CA TRP A 360 -12.06 26.18 -6.70
C TRP A 360 -12.42 26.74 -5.32
N HIS A 361 -12.34 28.05 -5.14
CA HIS A 361 -12.49 28.73 -3.84
C HIS A 361 -13.74 28.31 -3.02
N GLY A 362 -14.90 28.14 -3.67
CA GLY A 362 -16.13 27.71 -2.99
C GLY A 362 -16.03 26.27 -2.49
N ILE A 363 -15.68 25.34 -3.38
CA ILE A 363 -15.54 23.90 -3.05
C ILE A 363 -14.41 23.68 -2.04
N ARG A 364 -13.31 24.43 -2.17
CA ARG A 364 -12.19 24.44 -1.23
C ARG A 364 -12.61 24.93 0.15
N ALA A 365 -13.51 25.91 0.25
CA ALA A 365 -14.09 26.30 1.54
C ALA A 365 -14.93 25.16 2.13
N ALA A 366 -15.85 24.61 1.33
CA ALA A 366 -16.74 23.54 1.74
C ALA A 366 -15.96 22.34 2.31
N ALA A 367 -14.94 21.89 1.58
CA ALA A 367 -14.06 20.82 2.03
C ALA A 367 -13.20 21.23 3.23
N GLY A 368 -12.69 22.47 3.25
CA GLY A 368 -11.80 22.98 4.29
C GLY A 368 -12.47 23.13 5.67
N TYR A 369 -13.78 23.33 5.73
CA TYR A 369 -14.51 23.46 6.99
C TYR A 369 -14.94 22.11 7.58
N MET A 370 -15.02 21.07 6.74
CA MET A 370 -15.29 19.70 7.18
C MET A 370 -14.15 19.14 8.06
N PRO A 371 -14.41 18.16 8.94
CA PRO A 371 -13.37 17.51 9.73
C PRO A 371 -12.45 16.60 8.89
N GLY A 372 -11.44 16.00 9.51
CA GLY A 372 -10.52 15.09 8.83
C GLY A 372 -9.42 15.79 8.00
N GLN A 373 -8.65 15.00 7.26
CA GLN A 373 -7.48 15.48 6.50
C GLN A 373 -7.89 16.15 5.18
N LYS A 374 -6.98 16.95 4.62
CA LYS A 374 -7.21 17.78 3.42
C LYS A 374 -6.12 17.52 2.39
N LEU A 375 -6.52 17.26 1.15
CA LEU A 375 -5.62 17.09 0.01
C LEU A 375 -6.12 17.93 -1.16
N ALA A 376 -5.54 19.10 -1.34
CA ALA A 376 -5.88 19.97 -2.46
C ALA A 376 -5.07 19.54 -3.70
N ILE A 377 -5.71 19.31 -4.84
CA ILE A 377 -5.07 18.95 -6.11
C ILE A 377 -5.25 20.06 -7.16
N ALA A 378 -4.31 20.24 -8.07
CA ALA A 378 -4.44 21.26 -9.11
C ALA A 378 -5.59 20.92 -10.09
N CYS A 379 -6.34 21.91 -10.53
CA CYS A 379 -7.34 21.78 -11.60
C CYS A 379 -6.86 22.38 -12.92
N GLU A 380 -6.13 23.49 -12.88
CA GLU A 380 -5.81 24.29 -14.07
C GLU A 380 -4.67 23.71 -14.91
N ARG A 381 -3.99 22.69 -14.39
CA ARG A 381 -2.98 21.93 -15.13
C ARG A 381 -3.14 20.45 -14.92
N THR A 382 -2.71 19.67 -15.90
CA THR A 382 -2.62 18.23 -15.80
C THR A 382 -1.58 17.85 -14.74
N LEU A 383 -1.94 16.92 -13.84
CA LEU A 383 -0.97 16.32 -12.92
C LEU A 383 -0.12 15.29 -13.65
N ASP A 384 1.19 15.30 -13.42
CA ASP A 384 2.04 14.26 -13.97
C ASP A 384 1.96 12.97 -13.13
N GLU A 385 2.60 11.91 -13.63
CA GLU A 385 2.63 10.61 -12.94
C GLU A 385 3.28 10.70 -11.55
N ARG A 386 4.35 11.49 -11.42
CA ARG A 386 5.11 11.62 -10.16
C ARG A 386 4.25 12.28 -9.10
N GLU A 387 3.50 13.31 -9.47
CA GLU A 387 2.59 14.03 -8.58
C GLU A 387 1.40 13.17 -8.17
N LEU A 388 0.77 12.45 -9.11
CA LEU A 388 -0.31 11.52 -8.81
C LEU A 388 0.18 10.38 -7.90
N ARG A 389 1.33 9.77 -8.21
CA ARG A 389 1.96 8.75 -7.37
C ARG A 389 2.17 9.24 -5.95
N ALA A 390 2.77 10.43 -5.79
CA ALA A 390 3.04 11.01 -4.49
C ALA A 390 1.74 11.31 -3.70
N ALA A 391 0.69 11.78 -4.37
CA ALA A 391 -0.62 11.99 -3.75
C ALA A 391 -1.26 10.66 -3.29
N LEU A 392 -1.15 9.58 -4.07
CA LEU A 392 -1.66 8.25 -3.69
C LEU A 392 -0.86 7.64 -2.53
N GLU A 393 0.47 7.74 -2.56
CA GLU A 393 1.32 7.31 -1.45
C GLU A 393 1.08 8.12 -0.17
N LEU A 394 0.68 9.39 -0.30
CA LEU A 394 0.26 10.21 0.83
C LEU A 394 -1.04 9.68 1.45
N VAL A 395 -2.06 9.37 0.64
CA VAL A 395 -3.29 8.70 1.13
C VAL A 395 -2.92 7.43 1.89
N GLN A 396 -2.04 6.60 1.34
CA GLN A 396 -1.59 5.37 2.00
C GLN A 396 -0.91 5.63 3.36
N ARG A 397 -0.05 6.64 3.44
CA ARG A 397 0.68 6.98 4.68
C ARG A 397 -0.17 7.73 5.70
N SER A 398 -1.27 8.35 5.27
CA SER A 398 -2.14 9.18 6.11
C SER A 398 -2.95 8.40 7.15
N GLY A 399 -3.10 7.08 6.96
CA GLY A 399 -3.97 6.24 7.79
C GLY A 399 -5.48 6.41 7.53
N CYS A 400 -5.86 7.21 6.52
CA CYS A 400 -7.25 7.34 6.10
C CYS A 400 -7.74 6.08 5.38
N ASP A 401 -8.94 5.64 5.75
CA ASP A 401 -9.65 4.53 5.11
C ASP A 401 -10.81 5.01 4.23
N THR A 402 -11.15 6.31 4.27
CA THR A 402 -12.21 6.91 3.48
C THR A 402 -11.75 8.22 2.87
N VAL A 403 -11.99 8.39 1.57
CA VAL A 403 -11.66 9.59 0.79
C VAL A 403 -12.92 10.15 0.14
N ILE A 404 -13.26 11.41 0.44
CA ILE A 404 -14.31 12.14 -0.26
C ILE A 404 -13.66 13.04 -1.31
N VAL A 405 -13.97 12.82 -2.58
CA VAL A 405 -13.54 13.67 -3.69
C VAL A 405 -14.65 14.67 -4.01
N HIS A 406 -14.35 15.96 -3.82
CA HIS A 406 -15.30 17.04 -4.02
C HIS A 406 -15.34 17.46 -5.51
N SER A 407 -16.47 17.18 -6.15
CA SER A 407 -16.77 17.45 -7.55
C SER A 407 -15.86 16.67 -8.53
N TYR A 408 -15.97 16.97 -9.83
CA TYR A 408 -15.35 16.20 -10.90
C TYR A 408 -14.46 17.06 -11.79
N SER A 409 -13.27 16.55 -12.09
CA SER A 409 -12.39 17.07 -13.13
C SER A 409 -11.56 15.94 -13.73
N PRO A 410 -10.87 16.15 -14.86
CA PRO A 410 -9.98 15.13 -15.40
C PRO A 410 -8.92 14.64 -14.41
N ASN A 411 -8.36 15.53 -13.58
CA ASN A 411 -7.41 15.15 -12.52
C ASN A 411 -8.09 14.38 -11.38
N ALA A 412 -9.32 14.76 -11.00
CA ALA A 412 -10.09 14.05 -9.98
C ALA A 412 -10.44 12.62 -10.45
N ARG A 413 -10.81 12.46 -11.72
CA ARG A 413 -11.05 11.16 -12.36
C ARG A 413 -9.78 10.30 -12.35
N ASP A 414 -8.65 10.83 -12.80
CA ASP A 414 -7.37 10.11 -12.79
C ASP A 414 -7.03 9.65 -11.38
N PHE A 415 -7.16 10.56 -10.40
CA PHE A 415 -6.94 10.26 -8.99
C PHE A 415 -7.84 9.13 -8.47
N MET A 416 -9.16 9.20 -8.67
CA MET A 416 -10.11 8.18 -8.20
C MET A 416 -9.84 6.81 -8.82
N VAL A 417 -9.65 6.76 -10.15
CA VAL A 417 -9.40 5.49 -10.87
C VAL A 417 -8.09 4.86 -10.41
N LEU A 418 -7.02 5.64 -10.31
CA LEU A 418 -5.72 5.13 -9.88
C LEU A 418 -5.70 4.78 -8.39
N LEU A 419 -6.43 5.53 -7.55
CA LEU A 419 -6.60 5.21 -6.13
C LEU A 419 -7.30 3.85 -5.98
N ARG A 420 -8.40 3.60 -6.69
CA ARG A 420 -9.08 2.30 -6.67
C ARG A 420 -8.17 1.18 -7.13
N ARG A 421 -7.46 1.36 -8.25
CA ARG A 421 -6.53 0.34 -8.77
C ARG A 421 -5.41 0.02 -7.80
N THR A 422 -4.86 1.03 -7.14
CA THR A 422 -3.71 0.86 -6.25
C THR A 422 -4.12 0.29 -4.89
N MET A 423 -5.17 0.86 -4.30
CA MET A 423 -5.59 0.59 -2.92
C MET A 423 -6.68 -0.48 -2.83
N GLY A 424 -7.30 -0.87 -3.95
CA GLY A 424 -8.39 -1.83 -3.96
C GLY A 424 -9.56 -1.37 -3.10
N SER A 425 -10.14 -2.29 -2.33
CA SER A 425 -11.19 -2.02 -1.35
C SER A 425 -10.68 -1.50 -0.01
N SER A 426 -9.37 -1.33 0.18
CA SER A 426 -8.83 -0.89 1.47
C SER A 426 -9.11 0.59 1.78
N VAL A 427 -9.54 1.35 0.77
CA VAL A 427 -9.92 2.75 0.90
C VAL A 427 -11.28 2.89 0.22
N ARG A 428 -12.26 3.41 0.95
CA ARG A 428 -13.54 3.84 0.39
C ARG A 428 -13.36 5.15 -0.35
N ILE A 429 -13.92 5.25 -1.54
CA ILE A 429 -13.85 6.42 -2.40
C ILE A 429 -15.27 6.92 -2.59
N LEU A 430 -15.59 8.04 -1.98
CA LEU A 430 -16.88 8.72 -2.07
C LEU A 430 -16.72 9.98 -2.93
N SER A 431 -17.75 10.37 -3.66
CA SER A 431 -17.76 11.62 -4.40
C SER A 431 -18.88 12.54 -3.95
N LEU A 432 -18.57 13.83 -3.82
CA LEU A 432 -19.53 14.84 -3.43
C LEU A 432 -19.67 15.91 -4.51
N TRP A 433 -20.79 15.92 -5.22
CA TRP A 433 -21.09 16.89 -6.27
C TRP A 433 -21.57 18.23 -5.69
N HIS A 434 -20.94 19.34 -6.13
CA HIS A 434 -21.24 20.70 -5.65
C HIS A 434 -22.17 21.51 -6.56
N GLY A 435 -22.55 20.98 -7.72
CA GLY A 435 -23.40 21.66 -8.70
C GLY A 435 -24.90 21.42 -8.52
N SER A 436 -25.71 22.10 -9.33
CA SER A 436 -27.16 21.94 -9.41
C SER A 436 -27.62 21.49 -10.80
N SER A 437 -28.84 20.98 -10.91
CA SER A 437 -29.46 20.65 -12.20
C SER A 437 -29.59 21.87 -13.13
N ALA A 438 -29.72 23.09 -12.58
CA ALA A 438 -29.75 24.31 -13.39
C ALA A 438 -28.41 24.59 -14.10
N GLN A 439 -27.30 24.07 -13.57
CA GLN A 439 -25.98 24.19 -14.21
C GLN A 439 -25.79 23.23 -15.39
N PHE A 440 -26.66 22.23 -15.57
CA PHE A 440 -26.62 21.34 -16.74
C PHE A 440 -26.97 22.04 -18.06
N HIS A 441 -27.30 23.33 -18.02
CA HIS A 441 -27.21 24.20 -19.18
C HIS A 441 -25.80 24.18 -19.82
N TYR A 442 -24.76 23.97 -19.01
CA TYR A 442 -23.42 23.66 -19.51
C TYR A 442 -23.30 22.15 -19.71
N SER A 443 -23.21 21.69 -20.96
CA SER A 443 -23.11 20.26 -21.30
C SER A 443 -21.98 19.56 -20.55
N LEU A 444 -20.87 20.26 -20.33
CA LEU A 444 -19.72 19.75 -19.57
C LEU A 444 -20.09 19.34 -18.13
N GLU A 445 -20.93 20.11 -17.45
CA GLU A 445 -21.36 19.81 -16.08
C GLU A 445 -22.26 18.56 -16.05
N LEU A 446 -23.15 18.42 -17.04
CA LEU A 446 -24.00 17.24 -17.19
C LEU A 446 -23.16 15.99 -17.48
N ASP A 447 -22.21 16.08 -18.39
CA ASP A 447 -21.33 14.98 -18.76
C ASP A 447 -20.41 14.55 -17.60
N TYR A 448 -19.95 15.50 -16.80
CA TYR A 448 -19.17 15.23 -15.59
C TYR A 448 -20.00 14.53 -14.51
N PHE A 449 -21.23 14.98 -14.29
CA PHE A 449 -22.15 14.29 -13.37
C PHE A 449 -22.49 12.87 -13.86
N ALA A 450 -22.76 12.69 -15.15
CA ALA A 450 -23.01 11.38 -15.75
C ALA A 450 -21.80 10.44 -15.60
N GLN A 451 -20.58 10.96 -15.77
CA GLN A 451 -19.35 10.18 -15.56
C GLN A 451 -19.15 9.76 -14.10
N LEU A 452 -19.52 10.59 -13.12
CA LEU A 452 -19.49 10.18 -11.71
C LEU A 452 -20.43 8.98 -11.46
N VAL A 453 -21.64 9.03 -12.01
CA VAL A 453 -22.59 7.91 -11.92
C VAL A 453 -22.03 6.65 -12.60
N ASP A 454 -21.39 6.76 -13.77
CA ASP A 454 -20.70 5.63 -14.43
C ASP A 454 -19.58 5.05 -13.56
N LEU A 455 -18.75 5.91 -12.94
CA LEU A 455 -17.69 5.45 -12.04
C LEU A 455 -18.24 4.66 -10.85
N LYS A 456 -19.40 5.04 -10.31
CA LYS A 456 -20.07 4.27 -9.25
C LYS A 456 -20.56 2.92 -9.76
N ARG A 457 -21.27 2.90 -10.89
CA ARG A 457 -21.76 1.64 -11.51
C ARG A 457 -20.65 0.65 -11.83
N ARG A 458 -19.46 1.15 -12.15
CA ARG A 458 -18.26 0.34 -12.43
C ARG A 458 -17.47 -0.06 -11.18
N GLY A 459 -17.91 0.32 -9.99
CA GLY A 459 -17.24 0.03 -8.72
C GLY A 459 -15.91 0.79 -8.53
N VAL A 460 -15.69 1.89 -9.27
CA VAL A 460 -14.51 2.73 -9.06
C VAL A 460 -14.68 3.54 -7.78
N ILE A 461 -15.86 4.12 -7.58
CA ILE A 461 -16.26 4.84 -6.37
C ILE A 461 -17.41 4.10 -5.71
N ASP A 462 -17.52 4.20 -4.38
CA ASP A 462 -18.50 3.46 -3.59
C ASP A 462 -19.84 4.23 -3.51
N GLU A 463 -19.78 5.56 -3.37
CA GLU A 463 -20.98 6.40 -3.29
C GLU A 463 -20.81 7.77 -3.96
N VAL A 464 -21.91 8.33 -4.45
CA VAL A 464 -22.01 9.69 -4.98
C VAL A 464 -23.12 10.44 -4.26
N ALA A 465 -22.77 11.50 -3.55
CA ALA A 465 -23.72 12.42 -2.92
C ALA A 465 -23.70 13.80 -3.57
N THR A 466 -24.67 14.62 -3.20
CA THR A 466 -24.80 15.99 -3.70
C THR A 466 -25.12 16.96 -2.56
N VAL A 467 -24.82 18.23 -2.77
CA VAL A 467 -25.15 19.33 -1.85
C VAL A 467 -26.40 20.12 -2.28
N LYS A 468 -27.09 19.66 -3.34
CA LYS A 468 -28.32 20.28 -3.83
C LYS A 468 -29.51 19.33 -3.61
N PRO A 469 -30.55 19.76 -2.88
CA PRO A 469 -31.73 18.93 -2.66
C PRO A 469 -32.38 18.43 -3.94
N GLY A 470 -32.82 17.18 -3.92
CA GLY A 470 -33.55 16.53 -5.01
C GLY A 470 -32.69 15.97 -6.15
N MET A 471 -31.37 16.15 -6.14
CA MET A 471 -30.50 15.61 -7.20
C MET A 471 -30.48 14.07 -7.25
N HIS A 472 -30.81 13.38 -6.16
CA HIS A 472 -30.94 11.92 -6.14
C HIS A 472 -32.07 11.41 -7.05
N LEU A 473 -33.02 12.27 -7.44
CA LEU A 473 -34.09 11.91 -8.37
C LEU A 473 -33.58 11.73 -9.81
N LEU A 474 -32.35 12.19 -10.11
CA LEU A 474 -31.74 12.05 -11.43
C LEU A 474 -31.23 10.62 -11.69
N SER A 475 -30.90 9.87 -10.63
CA SER A 475 -30.43 8.49 -10.71
C SER A 475 -30.54 7.80 -9.36
N SER A 476 -31.01 6.55 -9.32
CA SER A 476 -31.03 5.72 -8.10
C SER A 476 -29.65 5.42 -7.52
N ASP A 477 -28.59 5.67 -8.29
CA ASP A 477 -27.19 5.50 -7.88
C ASP A 477 -26.67 6.70 -7.04
N VAL A 478 -27.49 7.72 -6.80
CA VAL A 478 -27.08 8.90 -6.03
C VAL A 478 -27.63 8.78 -4.61
N PHE A 479 -26.76 9.04 -3.63
CA PHE A 479 -27.11 9.07 -2.21
C PHE A 479 -28.37 9.91 -1.97
N PRO A 480 -29.39 9.36 -1.27
CA PRO A 480 -30.72 9.98 -1.22
C PRO A 480 -30.78 11.27 -0.41
N LYS A 481 -29.90 11.45 0.58
CA LYS A 481 -29.87 12.66 1.42
C LYS A 481 -28.97 13.73 0.80
N THR A 482 -29.24 14.98 1.16
CA THR A 482 -28.42 16.12 0.74
C THR A 482 -27.33 16.37 1.76
N VAL A 483 -26.07 16.28 1.35
CA VAL A 483 -24.94 16.58 2.23
C VAL A 483 -24.90 18.09 2.48
N ILE A 484 -24.82 18.47 3.76
CA ILE A 484 -24.83 19.86 4.20
C ILE A 484 -23.40 20.30 4.52
N ASN A 485 -23.01 21.47 4.02
CA ASN A 485 -21.72 22.07 4.32
C ASN A 485 -21.69 22.64 5.75
N LEU A 486 -20.55 22.48 6.41
CA LEU A 486 -20.32 22.98 7.77
C LEU A 486 -19.89 24.46 7.76
N PRO A 487 -20.32 25.27 8.75
CA PRO A 487 -19.74 26.58 8.97
C PRO A 487 -18.29 26.48 9.43
N PRO A 488 -17.44 27.48 9.14
CA PRO A 488 -16.06 27.50 9.60
C PRO A 488 -15.98 27.59 11.12
N ARG A 489 -15.03 26.84 11.72
CA ARG A 489 -14.73 26.95 13.13
C ARG A 489 -13.96 28.25 13.40
N VAL A 490 -14.62 29.20 14.06
CA VAL A 490 -14.04 30.48 14.49
C VAL A 490 -14.03 30.59 16.01
N SER A 491 -13.02 31.28 16.55
CA SER A 491 -12.97 31.60 17.98
C SER A 491 -13.94 32.74 18.33
N ASP A 492 -14.35 32.83 19.60
CA ASP A 492 -15.21 33.92 20.06
C ASP A 492 -14.58 35.31 19.86
N ALA A 493 -13.25 35.40 19.88
CA ALA A 493 -12.51 36.62 19.59
C ALA A 493 -12.56 37.05 18.11
N GLU A 494 -12.76 36.10 17.20
CA GLU A 494 -12.93 36.37 15.77
C GLU A 494 -14.37 36.76 15.42
N ARG A 495 -15.35 36.38 16.26
CA ARG A 495 -16.77 36.75 16.08
C ARG A 495 -16.98 38.25 16.25
N THR A 496 -18.00 38.77 15.57
CA THR A 496 -18.40 40.17 15.70
C THR A 496 -19.28 40.34 16.94
N SER A 497 -18.99 41.34 17.78
CA SER A 497 -19.88 41.69 18.89
C SER A 497 -21.30 41.98 18.37
N PRO A 498 -22.35 41.39 18.94
CA PRO A 498 -23.75 41.68 18.58
C PRO A 498 -24.06 43.18 18.67
N THR A 499 -23.47 43.85 19.66
CA THR A 499 -23.68 45.29 19.95
C THR A 499 -22.70 46.20 19.20
N ARG A 500 -21.93 45.68 18.23
CA ARG A 500 -21.04 46.49 17.38
C ARG A 500 -21.87 47.57 16.66
N ARG A 501 -21.41 48.82 16.74
CA ARG A 501 -21.99 49.94 15.99
C ARG A 501 -22.06 49.62 14.50
N MET A 502 -23.21 49.91 13.89
CA MET A 502 -23.44 49.70 12.47
C MET A 502 -22.54 50.58 11.59
N THR A 503 -21.98 49.96 10.56
CA THR A 503 -21.13 50.61 9.54
C THR A 503 -21.91 51.02 8.28
N ARG A 504 -23.16 50.55 8.15
CA ARG A 504 -24.05 50.70 6.99
C ARG A 504 -23.40 50.17 5.71
N ALA A 505 -22.60 49.12 5.86
CA ALA A 505 -21.85 48.48 4.78
C ALA A 505 -22.44 47.11 4.42
N ALA A 506 -22.56 46.82 3.13
CA ALA A 506 -22.95 45.50 2.62
C ALA A 506 -21.82 44.86 1.81
N LEU A 507 -21.70 43.54 1.85
CA LEU A 507 -20.77 42.78 1.00
C LEU A 507 -21.54 41.92 0.00
N ILE A 508 -21.16 42.00 -1.28
CA ILE A 508 -21.62 41.13 -2.36
C ILE A 508 -20.41 40.30 -2.82
N PRO A 509 -20.20 39.09 -2.28
CA PRO A 509 -19.02 38.28 -2.55
C PRO A 509 -19.27 37.28 -3.69
N THR A 510 -20.11 37.63 -4.67
CA THR A 510 -20.55 36.74 -5.75
C THR A 510 -19.92 37.13 -7.09
N PRO A 511 -19.61 36.17 -7.98
CA PRO A 511 -19.16 36.48 -9.33
C PRO A 511 -20.29 37.12 -10.16
N ASN A 512 -19.89 37.87 -11.19
CA ASN A 512 -20.81 38.50 -12.12
C ASN A 512 -21.24 37.52 -13.21
N ASP A 513 -22.12 36.58 -12.84
CA ASP A 513 -22.80 35.67 -13.76
C ASP A 513 -24.30 35.59 -13.43
N TRP A 514 -25.09 35.05 -14.36
CA TRP A 514 -26.55 34.98 -14.22
C TRP A 514 -26.95 34.14 -12.99
N ARG A 515 -26.31 32.99 -12.75
CA ARG A 515 -26.64 32.08 -11.64
C ARG A 515 -26.48 32.79 -10.30
N LYS A 516 -25.44 33.62 -10.19
CA LYS A 516 -25.08 34.38 -8.99
C LYS A 516 -25.71 35.75 -8.88
N ASN A 517 -26.51 36.14 -9.89
CA ASN A 517 -27.48 37.22 -9.83
C ASN A 517 -26.89 38.55 -9.31
N PHE A 518 -25.67 38.85 -9.77
CA PHE A 518 -24.85 39.92 -9.20
C PHE A 518 -25.54 41.29 -9.27
N PHE A 519 -26.12 41.64 -10.41
CA PHE A 519 -26.73 42.96 -10.60
C PHE A 519 -27.95 43.18 -9.71
N THR A 520 -28.77 42.17 -9.46
CA THR A 520 -29.92 42.29 -8.56
C THR A 520 -29.47 42.54 -7.12
N ASN A 521 -28.44 41.82 -6.65
CA ASN A 521 -27.82 42.08 -5.34
C ASN A 521 -27.28 43.52 -5.27
N LEU A 522 -26.60 43.99 -6.32
CA LEU A 522 -26.03 45.34 -6.39
C LEU A 522 -27.12 46.43 -6.36
N PHE A 523 -28.13 46.33 -7.21
CA PHE A 523 -29.20 47.31 -7.29
C PHE A 523 -30.06 47.31 -6.02
N ALA A 524 -30.25 46.15 -5.39
CA ALA A 524 -30.96 46.06 -4.13
C ALA A 524 -30.25 46.80 -2.99
N CYS A 525 -28.92 46.68 -2.92
CA CYS A 525 -28.08 47.48 -2.01
C CYS A 525 -28.13 48.98 -2.34
N GLN A 526 -28.16 49.35 -3.63
CA GLN A 526 -28.28 50.76 -4.03
C GLN A 526 -29.63 51.37 -3.64
N ALA A 527 -30.71 50.59 -3.75
CA ALA A 527 -32.07 50.99 -3.39
C ALA A 527 -32.34 51.01 -1.89
N SER A 528 -31.59 50.25 -1.08
CA SER A 528 -31.73 50.25 0.37
C SER A 528 -31.43 51.63 0.97
N THR A 529 -32.22 52.03 1.96
CA THR A 529 -32.04 53.23 2.77
C THR A 529 -31.07 53.03 3.93
N ARG A 530 -30.71 51.77 4.23
CA ARG A 530 -29.83 51.38 5.34
C ARG A 530 -28.39 51.09 4.98
N ILE A 531 -28.09 51.04 3.69
CA ILE A 531 -26.76 50.79 3.15
C ILE A 531 -26.20 52.05 2.51
N ASP A 532 -24.99 52.43 2.89
CA ASP A 532 -24.24 53.56 2.33
C ASP A 532 -23.01 53.11 1.53
N ASP A 533 -22.35 52.06 1.99
CA ASP A 533 -21.14 51.47 1.40
C ASP A 533 -21.43 50.05 0.90
N VAL A 534 -21.03 49.75 -0.33
CA VAL A 534 -21.21 48.43 -0.96
C VAL A 534 -19.86 47.90 -1.38
N TYR A 535 -19.43 46.80 -0.77
CA TYR A 535 -18.22 46.08 -1.17
C TYR A 535 -18.57 44.99 -2.17
N VAL A 536 -17.86 44.93 -3.29
CA VAL A 536 -18.06 43.92 -4.33
C VAL A 536 -16.74 43.25 -4.69
N THR A 537 -16.76 41.94 -4.91
CA THR A 537 -15.55 41.17 -5.28
C THR A 537 -15.46 40.85 -6.77
N ALA A 538 -16.56 40.99 -7.51
CA ALA A 538 -16.59 40.78 -8.94
C ALA A 538 -16.25 42.05 -9.73
N SER A 539 -15.61 41.85 -10.87
CA SER A 539 -15.49 42.88 -11.89
C SER A 539 -16.82 43.05 -12.63
N TYR A 540 -17.23 44.29 -12.82
CA TYR A 540 -18.48 44.64 -13.51
C TYR A 540 -18.31 45.98 -14.24
N LYS A 541 -19.21 46.24 -15.18
CA LYS A 541 -19.34 47.55 -15.84
C LYS A 541 -20.75 48.05 -15.61
N LEU A 542 -20.86 49.28 -15.12
CA LEU A 542 -22.14 49.94 -14.90
C LEU A 542 -22.18 51.24 -15.71
N PRO A 543 -23.16 51.41 -16.62
CA PRO A 543 -23.37 52.66 -17.33
C PRO A 543 -23.55 53.85 -16.38
N GLU A 544 -23.09 55.03 -16.77
CA GLU A 544 -23.15 56.24 -15.92
C GLU A 544 -24.58 56.55 -15.45
N ALA A 545 -25.57 56.35 -16.33
CA ALA A 545 -26.99 56.56 -16.03
C ALA A 545 -27.54 55.65 -14.90
N LEU A 546 -26.86 54.56 -14.58
CA LEU A 546 -27.26 53.59 -13.56
C LEU A 546 -26.39 53.66 -12.30
N LYS A 547 -25.36 54.52 -12.26
CA LYS A 547 -24.54 54.70 -11.06
C LYS A 547 -25.35 55.45 -9.99
N ALA A 548 -25.57 54.80 -8.86
CA ALA A 548 -26.22 55.44 -7.71
C ALA A 548 -25.25 56.32 -6.91
N ARG A 549 -25.79 57.08 -5.95
CA ARG A 549 -25.03 57.88 -4.97
C ARG A 549 -24.26 57.05 -3.92
N ARG A 550 -24.51 55.74 -3.83
CA ARG A 550 -23.85 54.86 -2.84
C ARG A 550 -22.37 54.69 -3.20
N ARG A 551 -21.51 54.57 -2.18
CA ARG A 551 -20.08 54.32 -2.39
C ARG A 551 -19.87 52.83 -2.67
N ILE A 552 -19.39 52.51 -3.87
CA ILE A 552 -19.10 51.12 -4.25
C ILE A 552 -17.59 50.90 -4.23
N HIS A 553 -17.16 49.93 -3.44
CA HIS A 553 -15.76 49.56 -3.24
C HIS A 553 -15.50 48.21 -3.92
N HIS A 554 -14.61 48.21 -4.92
CA HIS A 554 -14.20 46.97 -5.58
C HIS A 554 -12.99 46.38 -4.86
N VAL A 555 -13.15 45.15 -4.33
CA VAL A 555 -12.09 44.39 -3.65
C VAL A 555 -11.74 43.18 -4.51
N ALA A 556 -10.70 43.31 -5.33
CA ALA A 556 -10.33 42.26 -6.27
C ALA A 556 -9.71 41.05 -5.56
N ARG A 557 -10.36 39.88 -5.68
CA ARG A 557 -9.85 38.55 -5.28
C ARG A 557 -9.23 38.50 -3.86
N PRO A 558 -10.00 38.78 -2.81
CA PRO A 558 -9.47 38.68 -1.44
C PRO A 558 -9.04 37.25 -1.13
N SER A 559 -7.92 37.10 -0.42
CA SER A 559 -7.58 35.85 0.26
C SER A 559 -8.66 35.50 1.29
N ARG A 560 -8.66 34.26 1.80
CA ARG A 560 -9.68 33.84 2.78
C ARG A 560 -9.67 34.69 4.04
N THR A 561 -8.47 35.01 4.56
CA THR A 561 -8.32 35.87 5.74
C THR A 561 -8.84 37.28 5.46
N GLU A 562 -8.54 37.84 4.29
CA GLU A 562 -9.04 39.16 3.89
C GLU A 562 -10.56 39.16 3.70
N LEU A 563 -11.14 38.06 3.20
CA LEU A 563 -12.58 37.90 3.09
C LEU A 563 -13.26 37.91 4.47
N PHE A 564 -12.70 37.21 5.46
CA PHE A 564 -13.23 37.23 6.84
C PHE A 564 -13.19 38.64 7.43
N GLU A 565 -12.08 39.35 7.25
CA GLU A 565 -11.95 40.74 7.70
C GLU A 565 -12.92 41.68 6.96
N LEU A 566 -13.16 41.44 5.67
CA LEU A 566 -14.14 42.20 4.89
C LEU A 566 -15.57 41.93 5.37
N VAL A 567 -15.93 40.68 5.66
CA VAL A 567 -17.23 40.31 6.22
C VAL A 567 -17.44 41.02 7.57
N ARG A 568 -16.44 41.03 8.46
CA ARG A 568 -16.52 41.70 9.77
C ARG A 568 -16.73 43.21 9.70
N ARG A 569 -16.27 43.86 8.62
CA ARG A 569 -16.49 45.29 8.35
C ARG A 569 -17.92 45.59 7.89
N CYS A 570 -18.62 44.58 7.39
CA CYS A 570 -19.95 44.71 6.85
C CYS A 570 -21.02 44.39 7.90
N ASP A 571 -22.21 44.89 7.62
CA ASP A 571 -23.39 44.72 8.44
C ASP A 571 -24.32 43.62 7.94
N ILE A 572 -24.16 43.25 6.66
CA ILE A 572 -24.92 42.24 5.96
C ILE A 572 -24.11 41.71 4.77
N VAL A 573 -24.27 40.42 4.46
CA VAL A 573 -23.73 39.77 3.25
C VAL A 573 -24.86 39.41 2.30
N LEU A 574 -24.65 39.57 1.00
CA LEU A 574 -25.65 39.40 -0.05
C LEU A 574 -25.24 38.29 -1.00
N ASN A 575 -26.01 37.20 -1.03
CA ASN A 575 -25.85 36.07 -1.93
C ASN A 575 -27.21 35.57 -2.43
N ALA A 576 -28.07 36.50 -2.86
CA ALA A 576 -29.37 36.22 -3.44
C ALA A 576 -29.22 35.64 -4.86
N SER A 577 -28.73 34.40 -4.95
CA SER A 577 -28.44 33.69 -6.20
C SER A 577 -29.67 32.99 -6.79
N LEU A 578 -29.76 32.92 -8.12
CA LEU A 578 -30.81 32.18 -8.85
C LEU A 578 -30.66 30.67 -8.75
N SER A 579 -29.41 30.19 -8.74
CA SER A 579 -29.10 28.78 -8.52
C SER A 579 -28.14 28.66 -7.35
N GLU A 580 -28.70 28.43 -6.17
CA GLU A 580 -27.94 28.24 -4.94
C GLU A 580 -27.98 26.78 -4.47
N CYS A 581 -26.84 26.31 -3.96
CA CYS A 581 -26.78 25.05 -3.22
C CYS A 581 -26.77 25.39 -1.73
N GLN A 582 -25.59 25.73 -1.19
CA GLN A 582 -25.40 26.32 0.12
C GLN A 582 -24.21 27.28 0.04
N PRO A 583 -24.41 28.60 0.10
CA PRO A 583 -23.35 29.54 -0.19
C PRO A 583 -22.33 29.58 0.95
N MET A 584 -21.07 29.23 0.67
CA MET A 584 -20.01 29.21 1.69
C MET A 584 -19.82 30.56 2.36
N THR A 585 -19.96 31.66 1.62
CA THR A 585 -19.88 33.02 2.17
C THR A 585 -21.01 33.34 3.15
N ALA A 586 -22.18 32.69 3.02
CA ALA A 586 -23.25 32.81 4.01
C ALA A 586 -22.92 32.05 5.29
N LEU A 587 -22.27 30.88 5.18
CA LEU A 587 -21.79 30.12 6.33
C LEU A 587 -20.64 30.83 7.06
N GLU A 588 -19.74 31.45 6.30
CA GLU A 588 -18.66 32.28 6.82
C GLU A 588 -19.21 33.52 7.55
N ALA A 589 -20.23 34.16 6.98
CA ALA A 589 -20.93 35.27 7.63
C ALA A 589 -21.65 34.82 8.91
N LEU A 590 -22.37 33.69 8.87
CA LEU A 590 -23.04 33.10 10.02
C LEU A 590 -22.08 32.86 11.18
N ALA A 591 -20.94 32.21 10.91
CA ALA A 591 -19.91 31.94 11.92
C ALA A 591 -19.34 33.24 12.53
N LEU A 592 -19.19 34.31 11.73
CA LEU A 592 -18.71 35.62 12.18
C LEU A 592 -19.79 36.48 12.86
N GLY A 593 -21.04 36.00 12.95
CA GLY A 593 -22.16 36.74 13.53
C GLY A 593 -22.70 37.86 12.63
N ILE A 594 -22.51 37.75 11.31
CA ILE A 594 -23.02 38.71 10.31
C ILE A 594 -24.13 38.02 9.50
N PRO A 595 -25.35 38.60 9.41
CA PRO A 595 -26.43 37.97 8.68
C PRO A 595 -26.18 37.99 7.17
N CYS A 596 -26.71 37.00 6.47
CA CYS A 596 -26.62 36.90 5.02
C CYS A 596 -28.02 36.76 4.41
N VAL A 597 -28.32 37.50 3.33
CA VAL A 597 -29.53 37.29 2.53
C VAL A 597 -29.18 36.40 1.34
N HIS A 598 -29.91 35.30 1.15
CA HIS A 598 -29.63 34.32 0.10
C HIS A 598 -30.89 33.71 -0.50
N GLY A 599 -30.75 33.00 -1.62
CA GLY A 599 -31.86 32.24 -2.22
C GLY A 599 -32.31 31.05 -1.38
N THR A 600 -33.48 30.49 -1.68
CA THR A 600 -34.00 29.29 -1.01
C THR A 600 -33.07 28.09 -1.15
N LEU A 601 -32.74 27.45 -0.03
CA LEU A 601 -31.80 26.31 0.01
C LEU A 601 -32.51 24.95 0.02
N SER A 602 -33.75 24.88 0.52
CA SER A 602 -34.55 23.66 0.63
C SER A 602 -33.92 22.57 1.51
N LEU A 603 -33.40 22.96 2.68
CA LEU A 603 -32.67 22.08 3.62
C LEU A 603 -33.59 21.29 4.58
N GLY A 604 -34.90 21.21 4.28
CA GLY A 604 -35.83 20.38 5.05
C GLY A 604 -36.22 21.05 6.37
N ALA A 605 -36.00 20.36 7.51
CA ALA A 605 -36.40 20.88 8.82
C ALA A 605 -35.73 22.22 9.16
N LEU A 606 -34.53 22.47 8.63
CA LEU A 606 -33.81 23.73 8.80
C LEU A 606 -34.52 24.92 8.14
N ASP A 607 -35.33 24.71 7.10
CA ASP A 607 -36.09 25.79 6.43
C ASP A 607 -37.15 26.41 7.33
N ALA A 608 -37.62 25.68 8.36
CA ALA A 608 -38.56 26.18 9.34
C ALA A 608 -37.89 27.05 10.43
N HIS A 609 -36.56 27.07 10.50
CA HIS A 609 -35.84 27.83 11.51
C HIS A 609 -36.07 29.35 11.35
N PRO A 610 -36.31 30.11 12.44
CA PRO A 610 -36.57 31.56 12.36
C PRO A 610 -35.51 32.35 11.57
N TYR A 611 -34.22 32.09 11.83
CA TYR A 611 -33.13 32.73 11.08
C TYR A 611 -33.20 32.39 9.59
N GLN A 612 -33.41 31.13 9.24
CA GLN A 612 -33.48 30.70 7.84
C GLN A 612 -34.66 31.35 7.11
N ARG A 613 -35.81 31.50 7.77
CA ARG A 613 -36.97 32.24 7.22
C ARG A 613 -36.71 33.73 7.05
N LEU A 614 -35.87 34.31 7.90
CA LEU A 614 -35.47 35.71 7.83
C LEU A 614 -34.44 35.96 6.71
N SER A 615 -33.50 35.03 6.51
CA SER A 615 -32.39 35.17 5.56
C SER A 615 -32.71 34.73 4.13
N GLN A 616 -33.61 33.77 3.96
CA GLN A 616 -33.92 33.20 2.65
C GLN A 616 -35.01 33.98 1.91
N ILE A 617 -34.83 34.16 0.61
CA ILE A 617 -35.81 34.78 -0.28
C ILE A 617 -36.09 33.91 -1.51
N ALA A 618 -37.37 33.82 -1.88
CA ALA A 618 -37.79 33.09 -3.08
C ALA A 618 -37.68 33.97 -4.35
N GLY A 619 -38.09 35.24 -4.27
CA GLY A 619 -38.04 36.22 -5.37
C GLY A 619 -36.66 36.85 -5.54
N VAL A 620 -35.62 36.03 -5.68
CA VAL A 620 -34.22 36.50 -5.82
C VAL A 620 -34.01 37.34 -7.08
N ASP A 621 -34.83 37.19 -8.11
CA ASP A 621 -34.78 37.98 -9.36
C ASP A 621 -35.45 39.37 -9.26
N SER A 622 -36.14 39.68 -8.15
CA SER A 622 -36.75 40.99 -7.90
C SER A 622 -35.84 41.87 -7.06
N VAL A 623 -35.49 43.05 -7.59
CA VAL A 623 -34.74 44.07 -6.85
C VAL A 623 -35.53 44.51 -5.62
N GLU A 624 -36.84 44.72 -5.74
CA GLU A 624 -37.69 45.12 -4.62
C GLU A 624 -37.73 44.07 -3.50
N ALA A 625 -37.85 42.79 -3.84
CA ALA A 625 -37.89 41.71 -2.86
C ALA A 625 -36.55 41.59 -2.12
N VAL A 626 -35.42 41.66 -2.84
CA VAL A 626 -34.08 41.63 -2.23
C VAL A 626 -33.88 42.87 -1.35
N THR A 627 -34.29 44.07 -1.78
CA THR A 627 -34.21 45.30 -0.96
C THR A 627 -35.05 45.17 0.31
N ALA A 628 -36.28 44.67 0.22
CA ALA A 628 -37.13 44.47 1.39
C ALA A 628 -36.50 43.52 2.41
N ALA A 629 -35.86 42.45 1.95
CA ALA A 629 -35.12 41.53 2.82
C ALA A 629 -33.91 42.18 3.49
N ILE A 630 -33.13 43.00 2.76
CA ILE A 630 -32.05 43.81 3.34
C ILE A 630 -32.61 44.71 4.45
N GLU A 631 -33.68 45.46 4.16
CA GLU A 631 -34.30 46.37 5.13
C GLU A 631 -34.78 45.65 6.38
N GLN A 632 -35.41 44.48 6.22
CA GLN A 632 -35.91 43.66 7.32
C GLN A 632 -34.78 43.16 8.21
N VAL A 633 -33.76 42.53 7.63
CA VAL A 633 -32.60 41.97 8.36
C VAL A 633 -31.82 43.08 9.07
N VAL A 634 -31.50 44.16 8.36
CA VAL A 634 -30.73 45.27 8.92
C VAL A 634 -31.53 46.01 10.01
N SER A 635 -32.83 46.21 9.81
CA SER A 635 -33.70 46.81 10.83
C SER A 635 -33.80 45.96 12.10
N LEU A 636 -33.84 44.63 11.97
CA LEU A 636 -33.83 43.76 13.15
C LEU A 636 -32.49 43.87 13.89
N ARG A 637 -31.37 43.88 13.15
CA ARG A 637 -30.05 44.08 13.75
C ARG A 637 -29.92 45.42 14.49
N GLU A 638 -30.52 46.49 13.97
CA GLU A 638 -30.56 47.79 14.64
C GLU A 638 -31.38 47.78 15.93
N ARG A 639 -32.57 47.17 15.89
CA ARG A 639 -33.56 47.27 16.98
C ARG A 639 -33.36 46.21 18.08
N ALA A 640 -32.91 45.03 17.71
CA ALA A 640 -32.76 43.87 18.59
C ALA A 640 -31.51 43.04 18.21
N PRO A 641 -30.29 43.61 18.35
CA PRO A 641 -29.04 42.95 17.97
C PRO A 641 -28.80 41.62 18.69
N GLU A 642 -29.14 41.55 19.98
CA GLU A 642 -28.99 40.33 20.79
C GLU A 642 -29.96 39.23 20.36
N GLU A 643 -31.19 39.58 19.99
CA GLU A 643 -32.18 38.63 19.47
C GLU A 643 -31.69 37.99 18.16
N LEU A 644 -31.21 38.81 17.22
CA LEU A 644 -30.66 38.31 15.96
C LEU A 644 -29.42 37.42 16.21
N ALA A 645 -28.51 37.84 17.09
CA ALA A 645 -27.32 37.05 17.41
C ALA A 645 -27.66 35.70 18.04
N GLN A 646 -28.62 35.66 18.98
CA GLN A 646 -29.10 34.41 19.56
C GLN A 646 -29.74 33.52 18.50
N MET A 647 -30.60 34.10 17.64
CA MET A 647 -31.25 33.37 16.56
C MET A 647 -30.24 32.76 15.57
N MET A 648 -29.17 33.49 15.25
CA MET A 648 -28.08 33.00 14.40
C MET A 648 -27.30 31.88 15.08
N ALA A 649 -26.93 32.05 16.35
CA ALA A 649 -26.21 31.03 17.11
C ALA A 649 -27.04 29.74 17.25
N ASP A 650 -28.35 29.86 17.44
CA ASP A 650 -29.28 28.73 17.50
C ASP A 650 -29.33 27.99 16.16
N TYR A 651 -29.40 28.73 15.05
CA TYR A 651 -29.36 28.16 13.71
C TYR A 651 -28.03 27.46 13.43
N GLU A 652 -26.89 28.08 13.76
CA GLU A 652 -25.56 27.51 13.56
C GLU A 652 -25.44 26.14 14.27
N ARG A 653 -25.97 26.01 15.49
CA ARG A 653 -26.00 24.74 16.23
C ARG A 653 -26.88 23.69 15.55
N ALA A 654 -28.11 24.07 15.15
CA ALA A 654 -29.03 23.16 14.47
C ALA A 654 -28.47 22.68 13.12
N LEU A 655 -27.94 23.60 12.32
CA LEU A 655 -27.28 23.32 11.04
C LEU A 655 -26.09 22.38 11.23
N THR A 656 -25.23 22.65 12.21
CA THR A 656 -24.06 21.82 12.48
C THR A 656 -24.45 20.41 12.89
N ALA A 657 -25.46 20.25 13.75
CA ALA A 657 -25.96 18.95 14.17
C ALA A 657 -26.48 18.12 12.98
N GLU A 658 -27.31 18.71 12.13
CA GLU A 658 -27.83 18.05 10.93
C GLU A 658 -26.72 17.71 9.93
N ALA A 659 -25.79 18.65 9.70
CA ALA A 659 -24.67 18.45 8.78
C ALA A 659 -23.76 17.29 9.22
N VAL A 660 -23.48 17.17 10.52
CA VAL A 660 -22.71 16.04 11.07
C VAL A 660 -23.48 14.73 10.89
N ALA A 661 -24.77 14.69 11.24
CA ALA A 661 -25.58 13.48 11.10
C ALA A 661 -25.60 12.95 9.66
N VAL A 662 -25.83 13.83 8.68
CA VAL A 662 -25.84 13.43 7.26
C VAL A 662 -24.44 13.04 6.78
N LEU A 663 -23.38 13.71 7.25
CA LEU A 663 -22.01 13.35 6.90
C LEU A 663 -21.64 11.96 7.44
N GLU A 664 -22.06 11.60 8.66
CA GLU A 664 -21.85 10.26 9.23
C GLU A 664 -22.53 9.19 8.37
N GLU A 665 -23.78 9.42 7.96
CA GLU A 665 -24.50 8.50 7.09
C GLU A 665 -23.85 8.36 5.71
N PHE A 666 -23.39 9.46 5.11
CA PHE A 666 -22.71 9.42 3.82
C PHE A 666 -21.33 8.74 3.88
N VAL A 667 -20.60 8.88 4.99
CA VAL A 667 -19.32 8.16 5.17
C VAL A 667 -19.55 6.65 5.35
N GLN A 668 -20.69 6.26 5.90
CA GLN A 668 -21.04 4.86 6.16
C GLN A 668 -21.69 4.16 4.95
N SER A 669 -22.38 4.90 4.07
CA SER A 669 -23.13 4.40 2.91
C SER A 669 -22.29 3.64 1.90
#